data_AF-A0A0S1XZQ4-F1
#
_entry.id   AF-A0A0S1XZQ4-F1
#
_cell.length_a   1.000
_cell.length_b   1.000
_cell.length_c   1.000
_cell.angle_alpha   90.00
_cell.angle_beta   90.00
_cell.angle_gamma   90.00
#
_symmetry.space_group_name_H-M   'P 1'
#
loop_
_entity.id
_entity.type
_entity.pdbx_description
1 polymer ?
#
loop_
_entity_poly.entity_id
_entity_poly.type
_entity_poly.pdbx_seq_one_letter_code
_entity_poly.pdbx_strand_id
1 'polypeptide(L)'
;MGAIEISGYCTLCRSRCGTRNIVDHDALLRVVPDTAHPTGQAMCMKGRAAPELVHSPHRILHPMRRTRPKGDADPGWERISWEEALTLVAARMGEIRDQSGAEAVAFSVTTPSGTPLSDSIDWIERFVRAFGSPNICYATEICNWHKDFAHAFTYGSGMPVADYAGAGLILLWGHNPTNTWLAQANAIGNGRARGARLMVVDPRRTALAGQADAWLPVRPGTDAALALGLIHQLLHTRRYDAAFVREWTNAPLLVRADTGHFLRAEDIAGDVPAEASAPVFVVWREDNAGPALYDTRLPAAEQGGAHYALDGEYEIALRDGGRVRCVPVLALLAREAAAYTPERVAEITQVTPDALLVAADLLATSGPVAYHAWTGIGQHSNATQTERAVAVLHALTGSFDVPGGNRQYARHPVNRVNGFDLISPAQSAKALGLQERPLGPPANGWVTARDLYKAILEGRPYPVRALFGFGSNPLASQGDVEMAEAALRALEFHVHLDLFETPSARYADVLLPVNTPWEREGLRVGFEINQAAESRIQLRPRMVTPRGESRSDNDIVFDLACRLGMGDVFFDGSLERGWDHILAPVGITVADLRAAGGTLNPPLQGSDRKYEQQGFATETRRVELYSERLLRHGYAPMPVHAASPAEGGGRAYPLVLTSAKSGYYCHSQHRSLVSLRKRAPLPRVALGRGLAARKGVANGDWVRLSTPVGQARFVALVDDDLNDDVVVADYGWWQACPEIGQEGFAVQGADDGSGNDATGHHPLGSNYNALITAAQADPVSGSVPMRAFPCDLERDAEVDPQRRPWTGTRAFVVSHLYPRTRDVLEITFTAADGGSLPDYQPGQHVTVEVASDPAEKLMRAYSLVGSAISPHAAPRREYRVAVRRQYGAGADGAAWHGRMSGHLHKQLRLGDSVRLGTPGGSFVVPTHSPQPLVCFAAGIGITPFIAHLETLAALGPDEDLPEVWLHYANRDSTHHAYALRLAQLQARLPRLTIVDYYAHPLPTDGVAAARLTAACVDGALLRRRARFYMCGSEAMMRSLTEDLIARGVPAFDIFSEVFRSPPAPVLGGDASHAVRFARSSDTTATWTSARGTLLGFAESLGLNLPSGCRVGQCESCAVRIVSGQVRHLHGAEPEDPDICLTCQAVPVADLVLDA
;
A
#
# COMPACT_ATOMS: atom_id res chain seq x y z
N MET A 1 9.91 33.25 13.98
CA MET A 1 10.12 33.32 12.53
C MET A 1 8.90 32.69 11.88
N GLY A 2 8.51 33.07 10.67
CA GLY A 2 7.36 32.44 10.00
C GLY A 2 7.71 31.05 9.47
N ALA A 3 6.69 30.27 9.10
CA ALA A 3 6.87 29.00 8.42
C ALA A 3 7.71 29.17 7.14
N ILE A 4 8.63 28.25 6.90
CA ILE A 4 9.50 28.19 5.72
C ILE A 4 9.10 27.03 4.81
N GLU A 5 9.34 27.17 3.52
CA GLU A 5 9.09 26.14 2.51
C GLU A 5 10.41 25.58 1.98
N ILE A 6 10.57 24.26 2.05
CA ILE A 6 11.80 23.55 1.66
C ILE A 6 11.49 22.55 0.54
N SER A 7 12.13 22.71 -0.62
CA SER A 7 12.02 21.78 -1.74
C SER A 7 12.77 20.47 -1.47
N GLY A 8 12.22 19.36 -1.96
CA GLY A 8 12.81 18.03 -1.83
C GLY A 8 12.01 16.97 -2.57
N TYR A 9 12.17 15.72 -2.18
CA TYR A 9 11.38 14.60 -2.69
C TYR A 9 11.10 13.59 -1.56
N CYS A 10 9.95 12.93 -1.63
CA CYS A 10 9.53 11.93 -0.64
C CYS A 10 10.11 10.56 -0.97
N THR A 11 10.82 9.92 -0.02
CA THR A 11 11.42 8.58 -0.20
C THR A 11 10.76 7.47 0.60
N LEU A 12 9.50 7.67 1.01
CA LEU A 12 8.68 6.58 1.58
C LEU A 12 8.47 5.41 0.60
N CYS A 13 8.63 5.64 -0.71
CA CYS A 13 8.64 4.60 -1.73
C CYS A 13 9.48 5.00 -2.95
N ARG A 14 9.62 4.06 -3.89
CA ARG A 14 10.41 4.19 -5.13
C ARG A 14 9.94 5.29 -6.09
N SER A 15 8.70 5.79 -5.96
CA SER A 15 8.17 6.84 -6.84
C SER A 15 8.89 8.18 -6.71
N ARG A 16 9.54 8.44 -5.56
CA ARG A 16 10.30 9.68 -5.28
C ARG A 16 9.59 10.95 -5.73
N CYS A 17 8.34 11.12 -5.32
CA CYS A 17 7.53 12.27 -5.69
C CYS A 17 8.21 13.56 -5.24
N GLY A 18 8.29 14.56 -6.11
CA GLY A 18 8.78 15.89 -5.74
C GLY A 18 7.84 16.57 -4.76
N THR A 19 8.40 17.24 -3.74
CA THR A 19 7.66 17.79 -2.61
C THR A 19 8.14 19.17 -2.22
N ARG A 20 7.21 20.00 -1.74
CA ARG A 20 7.48 21.22 -0.97
C ARG A 20 7.04 20.97 0.47
N ASN A 21 7.94 21.23 1.41
CA ASN A 21 7.81 20.84 2.81
C ASN A 21 7.71 22.11 3.65
N ILE A 22 6.58 22.29 4.34
CA ILE A 22 6.29 23.46 5.16
C ILE A 22 6.74 23.15 6.58
N VAL A 23 7.72 23.91 7.07
CA VAL A 23 8.34 23.72 8.39
C VAL A 23 8.21 25.01 9.19
N ASP A 24 7.82 24.90 10.45
CA ASP A 24 7.82 26.04 11.38
C ASP A 24 8.45 25.63 12.71
N HIS A 25 9.39 26.43 13.22
CA HIS A 25 10.11 26.15 14.47
C HIS A 25 10.59 24.68 14.60
N ASP A 26 11.17 24.12 13.54
CA ASP A 26 11.64 22.73 13.46
C ASP A 26 10.55 21.64 13.54
N ALA A 27 9.29 22.02 13.32
CA ALA A 27 8.16 21.12 13.15
C ALA A 27 7.72 21.07 11.69
N LEU A 28 7.77 19.88 11.09
CA LEU A 28 7.12 19.60 9.80
C LEU A 28 5.60 19.74 9.95
N LEU A 29 5.02 20.79 9.35
CA LEU A 29 3.59 21.08 9.43
C LEU A 29 2.80 20.41 8.31
N ARG A 30 3.36 20.39 7.09
CA ARG A 30 2.66 19.87 5.91
C ARG A 30 3.65 19.53 4.78
N VAL A 31 3.29 18.54 3.97
CA VAL A 31 3.99 18.20 2.73
C VAL A 31 3.01 18.34 1.58
N VAL A 32 3.41 19.04 0.52
CA VAL A 32 2.60 19.24 -0.70
C VAL A 32 3.40 18.85 -1.94
N PRO A 33 2.75 18.45 -3.05
CA PRO A 33 3.45 18.21 -4.31
C PRO A 33 4.22 19.43 -4.82
N ASP A 34 5.39 19.20 -5.42
CA ASP A 34 6.13 20.19 -6.19
C ASP A 34 5.90 19.97 -7.70
N THR A 35 4.97 20.72 -8.29
CA THR A 35 4.61 20.56 -9.71
C THR A 35 5.73 20.95 -10.68
N ALA A 36 6.78 21.63 -10.22
CA ALA A 36 7.98 21.89 -11.02
C ALA A 36 8.92 20.68 -11.07
N HIS A 37 8.76 19.71 -10.16
CA HIS A 37 9.54 18.49 -10.14
C HIS A 37 8.99 17.47 -11.18
N PRO A 38 9.83 16.75 -11.94
CA PRO A 38 9.38 15.79 -12.95
C PRO A 38 8.44 14.69 -12.44
N THR A 39 8.54 14.35 -11.17
CA THR A 39 7.69 13.35 -10.47
C THR A 39 6.70 13.97 -9.48
N GLY A 40 6.55 15.29 -9.46
CA GLY A 40 5.79 16.01 -8.42
C GLY A 40 4.41 16.53 -8.86
N GLN A 41 3.86 16.06 -9.98
CA GLN A 41 2.50 16.42 -10.41
C GLN A 41 1.41 15.96 -9.42
N ALA A 42 1.67 14.91 -8.65
CA ALA A 42 0.77 14.40 -7.63
C ALA A 42 1.54 13.78 -6.46
N MET A 43 0.90 13.70 -5.30
CA MET A 43 1.44 13.05 -4.11
C MET A 43 0.38 12.21 -3.41
N CYS A 44 0.78 11.03 -2.92
CA CYS A 44 -0.11 10.11 -2.22
C CYS A 44 -0.39 10.55 -0.78
N MET A 45 -1.45 9.98 -0.19
CA MET A 45 -1.84 10.27 1.19
C MET A 45 -0.76 9.94 2.22
N LYS A 46 0.07 8.92 1.96
CA LYS A 46 1.20 8.57 2.83
C LYS A 46 2.20 9.72 2.96
N GLY A 47 2.49 10.41 1.85
CA GLY A 47 3.36 11.58 1.84
C GLY A 47 2.72 12.78 2.54
N ARG A 48 1.40 12.97 2.39
CA ARG A 48 0.64 14.02 3.10
C ARG A 48 0.61 13.81 4.62
N ALA A 49 0.54 12.55 5.07
CA ALA A 49 0.57 12.15 6.48
C ALA A 49 1.97 12.20 7.12
N ALA A 50 2.99 12.70 6.42
CA ALA A 50 4.35 12.81 6.93
C ALA A 50 4.48 13.55 8.29
N PRO A 51 3.74 14.64 8.57
CA PRO A 51 3.77 15.27 9.90
C PRO A 51 3.42 14.30 11.03
N GLU A 52 2.38 13.48 10.84
CA GLU A 52 1.99 12.44 11.81
C GLU A 52 3.08 11.39 11.97
N LEU A 53 3.74 10.99 10.88
CA LEU A 53 4.83 10.01 10.93
C LEU A 53 6.06 10.55 11.67
N VAL A 54 6.52 11.75 11.33
CA VAL A 54 7.72 12.39 11.90
C VAL A 54 7.54 12.62 13.40
N HIS A 55 6.37 13.14 13.78
CA HIS A 55 6.09 13.61 15.15
C HIS A 55 5.21 12.65 15.96
N SER A 56 5.05 11.39 15.50
CA SER A 56 4.30 10.36 16.21
C SER A 56 4.89 10.13 17.60
N PRO A 57 4.07 10.06 18.66
CA PRO A 57 4.57 9.75 20.00
C PRO A 57 4.95 8.27 20.15
N HIS A 58 4.59 7.42 19.18
CA HIS A 58 4.84 5.98 19.22
C HIS A 58 6.19 5.59 18.60
N ARG A 59 6.97 6.57 18.11
CA ARG A 59 8.30 6.32 17.53
C ARG A 59 9.28 5.84 18.59
N ILE A 60 10.18 4.95 18.19
CA ILE A 60 11.40 4.71 18.95
C ILE A 60 12.37 5.87 18.73
N LEU A 61 12.86 6.44 19.83
CA LEU A 61 13.67 7.67 19.83
C LEU A 61 15.05 7.49 20.44
N HIS A 62 15.33 6.34 21.04
CA HIS A 62 16.59 6.03 21.73
C HIS A 62 17.02 4.59 21.44
N PRO A 63 18.34 4.28 21.42
CA PRO A 63 18.81 2.90 21.42
C PRO A 63 18.33 2.16 22.67
N MET A 64 17.90 0.91 22.50
CA MET A 64 17.38 0.09 23.57
C MET A 64 17.98 -1.32 23.53
N ARG A 65 18.17 -1.92 24.71
CA ARG A 65 18.62 -3.30 24.91
C ARG A 65 17.51 -4.12 25.57
N ARG A 66 17.32 -5.35 25.11
CA ARG A 66 16.42 -6.33 25.72
C ARG A 66 16.95 -6.77 27.08
N THR A 67 16.08 -6.90 28.09
CA THR A 67 16.44 -7.45 29.41
C THR A 67 15.73 -8.76 29.74
N ARG A 68 14.69 -9.14 29.00
CA ARG A 68 13.94 -10.40 29.18
C ARG A 68 14.15 -11.37 28.02
N PRO A 69 13.94 -12.69 28.19
CA PRO A 69 14.13 -13.68 27.14
C PRO A 69 13.39 -13.37 25.81
N LYS A 70 13.88 -13.95 24.70
CA LYS A 70 13.23 -13.79 23.39
C LYS A 70 11.85 -14.44 23.37
N GLY A 71 10.86 -13.62 23.02
CA GLY A 71 9.45 -13.97 22.91
C GLY A 71 8.66 -13.98 24.21
N ASP A 72 9.16 -13.32 25.27
CA ASP A 72 8.28 -12.72 26.27
C ASP A 72 7.44 -11.61 25.61
N ALA A 73 6.17 -11.46 26.03
CA ALA A 73 5.24 -10.46 25.50
C ALA A 73 5.75 -9.01 25.65
N ASP A 74 6.47 -8.74 26.75
CA ASP A 74 7.21 -7.51 26.99
C ASP A 74 8.73 -7.79 26.97
N PRO A 75 9.48 -7.28 25.97
CA PRO A 75 10.93 -7.41 25.87
C PRO A 75 11.74 -6.86 27.07
N GLY A 76 11.12 -6.01 27.90
CA GLY A 76 11.80 -5.31 28.98
C GLY A 76 12.87 -4.36 28.46
N TRP A 77 12.54 -3.50 27.49
CA TRP A 77 13.51 -2.58 26.89
C TRP A 77 14.15 -1.64 27.91
N GLU A 78 15.47 -1.65 27.95
CA GLU A 78 16.30 -0.74 28.72
C GLU A 78 16.98 0.25 27.75
N ARG A 79 16.82 1.55 27.99
CA ARG A 79 17.53 2.57 27.19
C ARG A 79 19.04 2.47 27.41
N ILE A 80 19.80 2.47 26.33
CA ILE A 80 21.27 2.52 26.33
C ILE A 80 21.76 3.67 25.44
N SER A 81 23.01 4.07 25.60
CA SER A 81 23.62 5.09 24.73
C SER A 81 23.98 4.52 23.34
N TRP A 82 24.15 5.40 22.35
CA TRP A 82 24.66 4.99 21.03
C TRP A 82 26.06 4.36 21.11
N GLU A 83 26.93 4.86 21.99
CA GLU A 83 28.28 4.32 22.16
C GLU A 83 28.26 2.89 22.68
N GLU A 84 27.44 2.63 23.70
CA GLU A 84 27.24 1.27 24.23
C GLU A 84 26.61 0.35 23.18
N ALA A 85 25.59 0.83 22.46
CA ALA A 85 24.89 0.06 21.45
C ALA A 85 25.81 -0.36 20.30
N LEU A 86 26.53 0.60 19.68
CA LEU A 86 27.38 0.30 18.53
C LEU A 86 28.65 -0.48 18.93
N THR A 87 29.18 -0.27 20.13
CA THR A 87 30.29 -1.09 20.66
C THR A 87 29.85 -2.54 20.86
N LEU A 88 28.70 -2.76 21.50
CA LEU A 88 28.14 -4.10 21.69
C LEU A 88 27.89 -4.80 20.35
N VAL A 89 27.26 -4.11 19.41
CA VAL A 89 26.95 -4.65 18.09
C VAL A 89 28.23 -5.01 17.32
N ALA A 90 29.21 -4.10 17.25
CA ALA A 90 30.46 -4.35 16.54
C ALA A 90 31.24 -5.52 17.17
N ALA A 91 31.31 -5.59 18.51
CA ALA A 91 31.96 -6.69 19.21
C ALA A 91 31.31 -8.05 18.90
N ARG A 92 29.98 -8.16 19.03
CA ARG A 92 29.26 -9.42 18.77
C ARG A 92 29.33 -9.86 17.31
N MET A 93 29.25 -8.91 16.36
CA MET A 93 29.42 -9.21 14.94
C MET A 93 30.84 -9.69 14.63
N GLY A 94 31.86 -9.04 15.19
CA GLY A 94 33.27 -9.44 15.04
C GLY A 94 33.53 -10.83 15.63
N GLU A 95 33.06 -11.10 16.85
CA GLU A 95 33.19 -12.40 17.51
C GLU A 95 32.58 -13.54 16.68
N ILE A 96 31.37 -13.36 16.15
CA ILE A 96 30.71 -14.39 15.34
C ILE A 96 31.45 -14.61 14.03
N ARG A 97 31.88 -13.52 13.36
CA ARG A 97 32.69 -13.61 12.14
C ARG A 97 33.97 -14.39 12.37
N ASP A 98 34.69 -14.08 13.45
CA ASP A 98 36.00 -14.66 13.72
C ASP A 98 35.89 -16.14 14.16
N GLN A 99 34.77 -16.54 14.77
CA GLN A 99 34.51 -17.93 15.20
C GLN A 99 33.88 -18.82 14.13
N SER A 100 32.98 -18.28 13.30
CA SER A 100 32.08 -19.07 12.43
C SER A 100 32.04 -18.60 10.97
N GLY A 101 32.84 -17.60 10.62
CA GLY A 101 32.83 -16.98 9.29
C GLY A 101 31.80 -15.85 9.18
N ALA A 102 32.05 -14.93 8.26
CA ALA A 102 31.17 -13.78 8.01
C ALA A 102 29.76 -14.20 7.54
N GLU A 103 29.63 -15.38 6.93
CA GLU A 103 28.37 -15.96 6.49
C GLU A 103 27.41 -16.33 7.63
N ALA A 104 27.92 -16.49 8.86
CA ALA A 104 27.11 -16.76 10.04
C ALA A 104 26.34 -15.50 10.55
N VAL A 105 26.62 -14.32 9.98
CA VAL A 105 25.84 -13.09 10.20
C VAL A 105 25.04 -12.80 8.93
N ALA A 106 23.71 -12.88 9.04
CA ALA A 106 22.80 -12.52 7.96
C ALA A 106 22.26 -11.10 8.13
N PHE A 107 21.79 -10.52 7.03
CA PHE A 107 21.22 -9.18 7.00
C PHE A 107 19.82 -9.25 6.40
N SER A 108 18.81 -8.72 7.07
CA SER A 108 17.49 -8.54 6.48
C SER A 108 17.28 -7.08 6.14
N VAL A 109 16.99 -6.78 4.89
CA VAL A 109 16.82 -5.41 4.41
C VAL A 109 15.49 -5.32 3.72
N THR A 110 14.64 -4.39 4.15
CA THR A 110 13.35 -4.20 3.48
C THR A 110 13.50 -3.56 2.09
N THR A 111 12.47 -3.69 1.25
CA THR A 111 12.50 -3.14 -0.12
C THR A 111 12.44 -1.60 -0.13
N PRO A 112 13.15 -0.92 -1.06
CA PRO A 112 13.07 0.54 -1.22
C PRO A 112 11.69 0.99 -1.72
N SER A 113 10.82 0.05 -2.11
CA SER A 113 9.42 0.32 -2.44
C SER A 113 8.53 0.50 -1.20
N GLY A 114 9.06 0.18 -0.01
CA GLY A 114 8.28 0.01 1.20
C GLY A 114 8.69 0.85 2.41
N THR A 115 9.88 1.46 2.40
CA THR A 115 10.41 2.24 3.53
C THR A 115 11.29 3.41 3.06
N PRO A 116 11.62 4.34 3.97
CA PRO A 116 12.65 5.38 3.79
C PRO A 116 14.05 4.90 3.37
N LEU A 117 14.33 3.59 3.35
CA LEU A 117 15.68 3.03 3.13
C LEU A 117 16.21 3.21 1.71
N SER A 118 15.40 3.72 0.77
CA SER A 118 15.87 3.94 -0.60
C SER A 118 17.11 4.83 -0.69
N ASP A 119 17.38 5.71 0.27
CA ASP A 119 18.55 6.61 0.27
C ASP A 119 19.81 5.95 0.85
N SER A 120 19.68 4.76 1.43
CA SER A 120 20.73 4.09 2.20
C SER A 120 21.06 2.69 1.71
N ILE A 121 20.23 2.14 0.81
CA ILE A 121 20.35 0.75 0.35
C ILE A 121 21.73 0.42 -0.22
N ASP A 122 22.32 1.30 -1.05
CA ASP A 122 23.63 1.07 -1.65
C ASP A 122 24.75 1.06 -0.59
N TRP A 123 24.63 1.89 0.44
CA TRP A 123 25.59 1.93 1.55
C TRP A 123 25.45 0.72 2.49
N ILE A 124 24.23 0.25 2.70
CA ILE A 124 23.96 -0.99 3.43
C ILE A 124 24.54 -2.19 2.67
N GLU A 125 24.30 -2.30 1.36
CA GLU A 125 24.90 -3.37 0.56
C GLU A 125 26.43 -3.33 0.57
N ARG A 126 27.01 -2.13 0.50
CA ARG A 126 28.47 -1.94 0.66
C ARG A 126 28.94 -2.49 2.00
N PHE A 127 28.23 -2.19 3.08
CA PHE A 127 28.59 -2.61 4.43
C PHE A 127 28.57 -4.13 4.55
N VAL A 128 27.48 -4.75 4.07
CA VAL A 128 27.33 -6.21 4.13
C VAL A 128 28.41 -6.93 3.32
N ARG A 129 28.70 -6.45 2.10
CA ARG A 129 29.70 -7.09 1.23
C ARG A 129 31.11 -6.89 1.76
N ALA A 130 31.45 -5.70 2.24
CA ALA A 130 32.75 -5.43 2.87
C ALA A 130 32.94 -6.23 4.17
N PHE A 131 31.87 -6.45 4.95
CA PHE A 131 31.88 -7.35 6.10
C PHE A 131 32.14 -8.81 5.70
N GLY A 132 31.83 -9.17 4.45
CA GLY A 132 32.03 -10.50 3.89
C GLY A 132 30.83 -11.43 4.04
N SER A 133 29.63 -10.93 4.34
CA SER A 133 28.45 -11.81 4.36
C SER A 133 27.83 -11.93 2.96
N PRO A 134 27.59 -13.15 2.46
CA PRO A 134 26.87 -13.38 1.21
C PRO A 134 25.35 -13.45 1.43
N ASN A 135 24.87 -13.19 2.65
CA ASN A 135 23.52 -13.51 3.09
C ASN A 135 22.68 -12.25 3.34
N ILE A 136 22.16 -11.63 2.27
CA ILE A 136 21.22 -10.51 2.37
C ILE A 136 19.79 -10.97 2.00
N CYS A 137 18.85 -10.92 2.93
CA CYS A 137 17.45 -11.23 2.71
C CYS A 137 16.65 -9.95 2.41
N TYR A 138 16.39 -9.70 1.13
CA TYR A 138 15.65 -8.52 0.63
C TYR A 138 14.16 -8.76 0.37
N ALA A 139 13.71 -10.02 0.39
CA ALA A 139 12.44 -10.42 -0.21
C ALA A 139 12.35 -10.18 -1.73
N THR A 140 13.50 -10.22 -2.45
CA THR A 140 13.54 -10.04 -3.91
C THR A 140 12.67 -11.05 -4.65
N GLU A 141 12.59 -12.28 -4.12
CA GLU A 141 11.80 -13.41 -4.61
C GLU A 141 10.29 -13.15 -4.62
N ILE A 142 9.82 -12.22 -3.78
CA ILE A 142 8.42 -11.77 -3.75
C ILE A 142 8.28 -10.28 -4.13
N CYS A 143 9.28 -9.68 -4.78
CA CYS A 143 9.26 -8.26 -5.14
C CYS A 143 9.64 -8.02 -6.60
N ASN A 144 10.90 -7.69 -6.88
CA ASN A 144 11.37 -7.16 -8.15
C ASN A 144 12.15 -8.17 -9.00
N TRP A 145 12.49 -9.35 -8.48
CA TRP A 145 13.39 -10.26 -9.17
C TRP A 145 12.90 -10.63 -10.58
N HIS A 146 11.60 -10.91 -10.75
CA HIS A 146 11.05 -11.31 -12.05
C HIS A 146 11.22 -10.20 -13.10
N LYS A 147 10.75 -9.00 -12.80
CA LYS A 147 10.84 -7.87 -13.74
C LYS A 147 12.30 -7.48 -14.05
N ASP A 148 13.23 -7.67 -13.11
CA ASP A 148 14.62 -7.21 -13.25
C ASP A 148 15.56 -8.30 -13.82
N PHE A 149 15.33 -9.57 -13.49
CA PHE A 149 16.25 -10.69 -13.78
C PHE A 149 15.61 -11.80 -14.63
N ALA A 150 14.34 -12.14 -14.41
CA ALA A 150 13.67 -13.10 -15.32
C ALA A 150 13.49 -12.50 -16.72
N HIS A 151 13.10 -11.22 -16.79
CA HIS A 151 13.06 -10.46 -18.04
C HIS A 151 14.42 -10.45 -18.77
N ALA A 152 15.53 -10.44 -18.02
CA ALA A 152 16.88 -10.44 -18.58
C ALA A 152 17.25 -11.76 -19.27
N PHE A 153 16.57 -12.88 -18.98
CA PHE A 153 16.72 -14.11 -19.78
C PHE A 153 16.19 -13.97 -21.21
N THR A 154 15.33 -12.98 -21.48
CA THR A 154 14.79 -12.71 -22.80
C THR A 154 15.52 -11.54 -23.47
N TYR A 155 15.70 -10.42 -22.76
CA TYR A 155 16.26 -9.18 -23.36
C TYR A 155 17.71 -8.88 -22.98
N GLY A 156 18.31 -9.61 -22.05
CA GLY A 156 19.64 -9.27 -21.49
C GLY A 156 19.62 -8.08 -20.53
N SER A 157 18.45 -7.50 -20.26
CA SER A 157 18.27 -6.42 -19.28
C SER A 157 17.00 -6.65 -18.48
N GLY A 158 16.92 -6.04 -17.29
CA GLY A 158 15.64 -5.87 -16.61
C GLY A 158 14.65 -5.04 -17.44
N MET A 159 13.37 -5.12 -17.10
CA MET A 159 12.29 -4.44 -17.80
C MET A 159 12.53 -2.92 -17.81
N PRO A 160 12.70 -2.30 -18.99
CA PRO A 160 12.92 -0.86 -19.08
C PRO A 160 11.67 -0.05 -18.72
N VAL A 161 11.82 1.28 -18.64
CA VAL A 161 10.72 2.18 -18.26
C VAL A 161 9.69 2.24 -19.39
N ALA A 162 8.42 2.02 -19.08
CA ALA A 162 7.33 2.12 -20.05
C ALA A 162 7.02 3.59 -20.38
N ASP A 163 7.13 3.98 -21.66
CA ASP A 163 6.83 5.32 -22.15
C ASP A 163 5.33 5.51 -22.39
N TYR A 164 4.55 5.46 -21.30
CA TYR A 164 3.08 5.51 -21.38
C TYR A 164 2.54 6.76 -22.08
N ALA A 165 3.24 7.89 -21.97
CA ALA A 165 2.82 9.16 -22.56
C ALA A 165 3.00 9.21 -24.09
N GLY A 166 3.86 8.36 -24.64
CA GLY A 166 4.10 8.21 -26.08
C GLY A 166 3.48 6.96 -26.71
N ALA A 167 2.84 6.10 -25.91
CA ALA A 167 2.39 4.77 -26.35
C ALA A 167 1.20 4.82 -27.30
N GLY A 168 1.14 3.88 -28.25
CA GLY A 168 -0.10 3.57 -28.99
C GLY A 168 -0.99 2.60 -28.20
N LEU A 169 -0.37 1.65 -27.50
CA LEU A 169 -1.03 0.73 -26.57
C LEU A 169 -0.30 0.73 -25.22
N ILE A 170 -1.06 0.95 -24.15
CA ILE A 170 -0.61 0.80 -22.78
C ILE A 170 -1.07 -0.58 -22.28
N LEU A 171 -0.13 -1.42 -21.87
CA LEU A 171 -0.41 -2.75 -21.29
C LEU A 171 -0.01 -2.79 -19.81
N LEU A 172 -1.00 -2.93 -18.94
CA LEU A 172 -0.79 -3.10 -17.50
C LEU A 172 -1.11 -4.54 -17.11
N TRP A 173 -0.10 -5.30 -16.70
CA TRP A 173 -0.26 -6.72 -16.33
C TRP A 173 0.09 -6.95 -14.87
N GLY A 174 -0.90 -7.19 -14.01
CA GLY A 174 -0.68 -7.34 -12.57
C GLY A 174 -0.05 -6.09 -11.92
N HIS A 175 -0.27 -4.91 -12.51
CA HIS A 175 0.29 -3.63 -12.10
C HIS A 175 -0.79 -2.55 -12.01
N ASN A 176 -0.93 -1.92 -10.84
CA ASN A 176 -1.89 -0.84 -10.63
C ASN A 176 -1.18 0.46 -10.18
N PRO A 177 -0.75 1.32 -11.12
CA PRO A 177 -0.01 2.54 -10.81
C PRO A 177 -0.84 3.60 -10.07
N THR A 178 -2.18 3.57 -10.12
CA THR A 178 -3.02 4.54 -9.39
C THR A 178 -2.84 4.45 -7.87
N ASN A 179 -2.51 3.27 -7.35
CA ASN A 179 -2.24 3.06 -5.92
C ASN A 179 -0.75 2.98 -5.57
N THR A 180 0.10 2.70 -6.57
CA THR A 180 1.49 2.29 -6.32
C THR A 180 2.55 3.19 -6.95
N TRP A 181 2.20 3.99 -7.97
CA TRP A 181 3.14 4.86 -8.67
C TRP A 181 2.43 6.03 -9.40
N LEU A 182 2.14 7.11 -8.68
CA LEU A 182 1.33 8.22 -9.19
C LEU A 182 1.94 8.94 -10.40
N ALA A 183 3.27 9.03 -10.49
CA ALA A 183 3.94 9.60 -11.66
C ALA A 183 3.64 8.79 -12.94
N GLN A 184 3.61 7.46 -12.84
CA GLN A 184 3.20 6.60 -13.96
C GLN A 184 1.70 6.74 -14.26
N ALA A 185 0.85 6.85 -13.22
CA ALA A 185 -0.59 7.08 -13.43
C ALA A 185 -0.86 8.38 -14.21
N ASN A 186 -0.11 9.45 -13.91
CA ASN A 186 -0.16 10.70 -14.68
C ASN A 186 0.29 10.48 -16.14
N ALA A 187 1.42 9.78 -16.36
CA ALA A 187 1.90 9.45 -17.70
C ALA A 187 0.88 8.64 -18.52
N ILE A 188 0.17 7.70 -17.89
CA ILE A 188 -0.92 6.95 -18.51
C ILE A 188 -2.06 7.89 -18.91
N GLY A 189 -2.49 8.79 -18.02
CA GLY A 189 -3.50 9.80 -18.34
C GLY A 189 -3.12 10.66 -19.56
N ASN A 190 -1.85 11.08 -19.64
CA ASN A 190 -1.33 11.83 -20.79
C ASN A 190 -1.34 11.00 -22.08
N GLY A 191 -0.97 9.73 -22.01
CA GLY A 191 -1.04 8.81 -23.16
C GLY A 191 -2.48 8.62 -23.64
N ARG A 192 -3.42 8.38 -22.72
CA ARG A 192 -4.86 8.26 -23.03
C ARG A 192 -5.40 9.52 -23.68
N ALA A 193 -5.06 10.71 -23.17
CA ALA A 193 -5.46 11.98 -23.77
C ALA A 193 -4.92 12.19 -25.20
N ARG A 194 -3.83 11.49 -25.57
CA ARG A 194 -3.25 11.48 -26.92
C ARG A 194 -3.77 10.36 -27.81
N GLY A 195 -4.71 9.53 -27.32
CA GLY A 195 -5.34 8.46 -28.09
C GLY A 195 -4.77 7.05 -27.85
N ALA A 196 -3.88 6.86 -26.87
CA ALA A 196 -3.37 5.54 -26.53
C ALA A 196 -4.51 4.59 -26.13
N ARG A 197 -4.55 3.37 -26.67
CA ARG A 197 -5.44 2.30 -26.20
C ARG A 197 -4.90 1.74 -24.87
N LEU A 198 -5.78 1.14 -24.07
CA LEU A 198 -5.43 0.61 -22.75
C LEU A 198 -5.90 -0.84 -22.61
N MET A 199 -4.98 -1.73 -22.29
CA MET A 199 -5.25 -3.11 -21.94
C MET A 199 -4.81 -3.38 -20.49
N VAL A 200 -5.68 -4.00 -19.70
CA VAL A 200 -5.43 -4.31 -18.29
C VAL A 200 -5.68 -5.78 -18.02
N VAL A 201 -4.67 -6.45 -17.48
CA VAL A 201 -4.75 -7.83 -16.99
C VAL A 201 -4.64 -7.79 -15.47
N ASP A 202 -5.77 -7.91 -14.78
CA ASP A 202 -5.88 -7.93 -13.31
C ASP A 202 -7.17 -8.70 -12.97
N PRO A 203 -7.17 -9.62 -11.99
CA PRO A 203 -8.40 -10.29 -11.53
C PRO A 203 -9.49 -9.32 -11.05
N ARG A 204 -9.11 -8.10 -10.68
CA ARG A 204 -10.02 -7.07 -10.17
C ARG A 204 -10.28 -6.01 -11.22
N ARG A 205 -11.50 -5.47 -11.20
CA ARG A 205 -11.87 -4.29 -11.99
C ARG A 205 -11.39 -3.00 -11.33
N THR A 206 -10.08 -2.80 -11.35
CA THR A 206 -9.46 -1.55 -10.86
C THR A 206 -9.96 -0.32 -11.64
N ALA A 207 -9.72 0.89 -11.14
CA ALA A 207 -10.10 2.13 -11.83
C ALA A 207 -9.58 2.21 -13.28
N LEU A 208 -8.36 1.73 -13.54
CA LEU A 208 -7.81 1.67 -14.90
C LEU A 208 -8.43 0.53 -15.72
N ALA A 209 -8.75 -0.62 -15.10
CA ALA A 209 -9.46 -1.70 -15.78
C ALA A 209 -10.87 -1.27 -16.22
N GLY A 210 -11.58 -0.50 -15.40
CA GLY A 210 -12.89 0.07 -15.75
C GLY A 210 -12.86 1.04 -16.93
N GLN A 211 -11.68 1.60 -17.26
CA GLN A 211 -11.47 2.51 -18.39
C GLN A 211 -10.74 1.83 -19.57
N ALA A 212 -10.42 0.54 -19.46
CA ALA A 212 -9.63 -0.17 -20.44
C ALA A 212 -10.45 -0.50 -21.69
N ASP A 213 -9.78 -0.48 -22.85
CA ASP A 213 -10.30 -1.01 -24.10
C ASP A 213 -10.45 -2.54 -24.05
N ALA A 214 -9.59 -3.21 -23.27
CA ALA A 214 -9.73 -4.62 -22.92
C ALA A 214 -9.32 -4.83 -21.45
N TRP A 215 -10.23 -5.42 -20.67
CA TRP A 215 -9.94 -5.93 -19.33
C TRP A 215 -10.00 -7.46 -19.35
N LEU A 216 -8.92 -8.11 -18.92
CA LEU A 216 -8.80 -9.56 -18.83
C LEU A 216 -8.78 -9.96 -17.34
N PRO A 217 -9.90 -10.43 -16.76
CA PRO A 217 -10.00 -10.87 -15.36
C PRO A 217 -9.34 -12.24 -15.18
N VAL A 218 -8.01 -12.27 -15.29
CA VAL A 218 -7.23 -13.50 -15.22
C VAL A 218 -7.33 -14.16 -13.84
N ARG A 219 -7.53 -15.48 -13.83
CA ARG A 219 -7.42 -16.27 -12.60
C ARG A 219 -5.96 -16.24 -12.08
N PRO A 220 -5.70 -15.81 -10.83
CA PRO A 220 -4.33 -15.66 -10.34
C PRO A 220 -3.53 -16.97 -10.42
N GLY A 221 -2.27 -16.87 -10.90
CA GLY A 221 -1.38 -18.01 -11.10
C GLY A 221 -1.43 -18.62 -12.50
N THR A 222 -2.34 -18.17 -13.36
CA THR A 222 -2.55 -18.73 -14.71
C THR A 222 -2.10 -17.82 -15.86
N ASP A 223 -1.47 -16.70 -15.53
CA ASP A 223 -1.03 -15.66 -16.47
C ASP A 223 -0.13 -16.17 -17.61
N ALA A 224 0.71 -17.17 -17.36
CA ALA A 224 1.53 -17.79 -18.42
C ALA A 224 0.67 -18.41 -19.53
N ALA A 225 -0.45 -19.07 -19.18
CA ALA A 225 -1.37 -19.64 -20.16
C ALA A 225 -2.06 -18.54 -20.98
N LEU A 226 -2.41 -17.42 -20.34
CA LEU A 226 -2.96 -16.25 -21.04
C LEU A 226 -1.94 -15.65 -22.03
N ALA A 227 -0.69 -15.46 -21.61
CA ALA A 227 0.37 -14.96 -22.48
C ALA A 227 0.64 -15.90 -23.66
N LEU A 228 0.70 -17.22 -23.42
CA LEU A 228 0.85 -18.23 -24.47
C LEU A 228 -0.34 -18.25 -25.44
N GLY A 229 -1.55 -18.02 -24.94
CA GLY A 229 -2.75 -17.84 -25.77
C GLY A 229 -2.68 -16.63 -26.69
N LEU A 230 -2.22 -15.48 -26.17
CA LEU A 230 -2.01 -14.28 -26.99
C LEU A 230 -0.89 -14.50 -28.02
N ILE A 231 0.22 -15.13 -27.63
CA ILE A 231 1.29 -15.53 -28.54
C ILE A 231 0.74 -16.43 -29.66
N HIS A 232 -0.05 -17.45 -29.30
CA HIS A 232 -0.69 -18.35 -30.27
C HIS A 232 -1.51 -17.57 -31.29
N GLN A 233 -2.34 -16.63 -30.85
CA GLN A 233 -3.16 -15.81 -31.75
C GLN A 233 -2.33 -14.94 -32.70
N LEU A 234 -1.29 -14.27 -32.20
CA LEU A 234 -0.42 -13.44 -33.04
C LEU A 234 0.34 -14.28 -34.08
N LEU A 235 0.85 -15.45 -33.70
CA LEU A 235 1.57 -16.34 -34.60
C LEU A 235 0.64 -17.00 -35.63
N HIS A 236 -0.51 -17.52 -35.19
CA HIS A 236 -1.49 -18.18 -36.06
C HIS A 236 -2.04 -17.24 -37.13
N THR A 237 -2.35 -15.99 -36.73
CA THR A 237 -2.84 -14.96 -37.67
C THR A 237 -1.72 -14.22 -38.40
N ARG A 238 -0.44 -14.52 -38.09
CA ARG A 238 0.76 -13.84 -38.61
C ARG A 238 0.72 -12.31 -38.42
N ARG A 239 0.13 -11.85 -37.30
CA ARG A 239 -0.01 -10.44 -36.93
C ARG A 239 1.00 -10.01 -35.86
N TYR A 240 2.27 -10.34 -36.09
CA TYR A 240 3.41 -9.91 -35.28
C TYR A 240 4.39 -9.10 -36.15
N ASP A 241 5.33 -8.38 -35.52
CA ASP A 241 6.39 -7.67 -36.24
C ASP A 241 7.42 -8.67 -36.80
N ALA A 242 7.14 -9.19 -37.99
CA ALA A 242 7.97 -10.20 -38.63
C ALA A 242 9.38 -9.72 -38.95
N ALA A 243 9.57 -8.43 -39.23
CA ALA A 243 10.89 -7.86 -39.49
C ALA A 243 11.73 -7.83 -38.21
N PHE A 244 11.17 -7.28 -37.12
CA PHE A 244 11.85 -7.30 -35.83
C PHE A 244 12.12 -8.72 -35.34
N VAL A 245 11.13 -9.62 -35.42
CA VAL A 245 11.26 -11.02 -35.00
C VAL A 245 12.38 -11.71 -35.76
N ARG A 246 12.46 -11.55 -37.08
CA ARG A 246 13.50 -12.19 -37.90
C ARG A 246 14.90 -11.63 -37.65
N GLU A 247 15.03 -10.32 -37.45
CA GLU A 247 16.34 -9.65 -37.40
C GLU A 247 16.92 -9.56 -35.98
N TRP A 248 16.08 -9.27 -34.99
CA TRP A 248 16.49 -8.85 -33.65
C TRP A 248 16.18 -9.87 -32.55
N THR A 249 15.56 -11.00 -32.90
CA THR A 249 15.36 -12.13 -31.99
C THR A 249 16.17 -13.35 -32.44
N ASN A 250 16.23 -14.40 -31.63
CA ASN A 250 16.82 -15.68 -32.02
C ASN A 250 15.83 -16.61 -32.75
N ALA A 251 14.67 -16.11 -33.17
CA ALA A 251 13.66 -16.82 -33.96
C ALA A 251 14.19 -17.66 -35.15
N PRO A 252 15.14 -17.18 -35.98
CA PRO A 252 15.65 -17.96 -37.12
C PRO A 252 16.74 -18.96 -36.76
N LEU A 253 17.30 -18.92 -35.53
CA LEU A 253 18.37 -19.84 -35.15
C LEU A 253 17.83 -21.28 -35.12
N LEU A 254 18.61 -22.20 -35.66
CA LEU A 254 18.26 -23.62 -35.69
C LEU A 254 18.61 -24.28 -34.35
N VAL A 255 17.63 -24.93 -33.74
CA VAL A 255 17.80 -25.77 -32.54
C VAL A 255 17.84 -27.24 -32.96
N ARG A 256 18.86 -27.96 -32.50
CA ARG A 256 19.02 -29.39 -32.75
C ARG A 256 18.01 -30.19 -31.92
N ALA A 257 17.26 -31.09 -32.55
CA ALA A 257 16.22 -31.88 -31.88
C ALA A 257 16.78 -32.97 -30.94
N ASP A 258 18.05 -33.35 -31.08
CA ASP A 258 18.71 -34.39 -30.28
C ASP A 258 19.16 -33.88 -28.89
N THR A 259 19.55 -32.61 -28.81
CA THR A 259 20.21 -32.01 -27.64
C THR A 259 19.49 -30.78 -27.11
N GLY A 260 18.64 -30.12 -27.91
CA GLY A 260 18.05 -28.83 -27.59
C GLY A 260 19.02 -27.66 -27.70
N HIS A 261 20.26 -27.90 -28.12
CA HIS A 261 21.26 -26.84 -28.32
C HIS A 261 21.11 -26.16 -29.68
N PHE A 262 21.53 -24.90 -29.78
CA PHE A 262 21.65 -24.20 -31.06
C PHE A 262 22.68 -24.91 -31.93
N LEU A 263 22.34 -25.10 -33.20
CA LEU A 263 23.27 -25.55 -34.22
C LEU A 263 24.29 -24.43 -34.49
N ARG A 264 25.58 -24.78 -34.42
CA ARG A 264 26.70 -23.85 -34.58
C ARG A 264 27.53 -24.20 -35.80
N ALA A 265 28.37 -23.26 -36.25
CA ALA A 265 29.27 -23.46 -37.36
C ALA A 265 30.18 -24.70 -37.16
N GLU A 266 30.65 -24.93 -35.94
CA GLU A 266 31.49 -26.07 -35.56
C GLU A 266 30.81 -27.45 -35.74
N ASP A 267 29.47 -27.48 -35.74
CA ASP A 267 28.69 -28.70 -35.97
C ASP A 267 28.67 -29.10 -37.46
N ILE A 268 28.83 -28.15 -38.39
CA ILE A 268 28.60 -28.35 -39.83
C ILE A 268 29.81 -28.03 -40.73
N ALA A 269 30.71 -27.14 -40.33
CA ALA A 269 31.83 -26.64 -41.14
C ALA A 269 33.17 -26.77 -40.40
N GLY A 270 34.22 -27.17 -41.13
CA GLY A 270 35.53 -27.58 -40.56
C GLY A 270 36.49 -26.47 -40.15
N ASP A 271 36.30 -25.23 -40.62
CA ASP A 271 37.17 -24.09 -40.30
C ASP A 271 36.34 -22.92 -39.75
N VAL A 272 36.18 -22.90 -38.42
CA VAL A 272 35.82 -21.67 -37.69
C VAL A 272 37.13 -20.96 -37.37
N PRO A 273 37.31 -19.66 -37.70
CA PRO A 273 38.53 -18.95 -37.34
C PRO A 273 38.79 -19.07 -35.83
N ALA A 274 39.95 -19.61 -35.44
CA ALA A 274 40.33 -19.84 -34.04
C ALA A 274 40.34 -18.57 -33.16
N GLU A 275 40.24 -17.39 -33.79
CA GLU A 275 40.19 -16.07 -33.18
C GLU A 275 38.76 -15.55 -32.89
N ALA A 276 37.71 -16.28 -33.27
CA ALA A 276 36.33 -15.89 -32.98
C ALA A 276 35.99 -16.16 -31.51
N SER A 277 36.04 -15.15 -30.65
CA SER A 277 35.65 -15.21 -29.23
C SER A 277 34.14 -15.44 -28.98
N ALA A 278 33.32 -15.53 -30.02
CA ALA A 278 31.86 -15.66 -29.95
C ALA A 278 31.34 -16.75 -30.91
N PRO A 279 30.28 -17.49 -30.55
CA PRO A 279 29.74 -18.57 -31.39
C PRO A 279 29.09 -18.02 -32.66
N VAL A 280 29.37 -18.66 -33.80
CA VAL A 280 28.66 -18.45 -35.07
C VAL A 280 27.55 -19.50 -35.17
N PHE A 281 26.31 -19.05 -35.35
CA PHE A 281 25.13 -19.91 -35.36
C PHE A 281 24.76 -20.34 -36.78
N VAL A 282 23.82 -21.28 -36.91
CA VAL A 282 23.28 -21.72 -38.19
C VAL A 282 21.80 -21.37 -38.29
N VAL A 283 21.42 -20.86 -39.46
CA VAL A 283 20.04 -20.56 -39.86
C VAL A 283 19.71 -21.34 -41.13
N TRP A 284 18.42 -21.48 -41.46
CA TRP A 284 17.99 -21.95 -42.77
C TRP A 284 17.65 -20.76 -43.67
N ARG A 285 18.11 -20.79 -44.92
CA ARG A 285 17.82 -19.77 -45.93
C ARG A 285 16.83 -20.30 -46.96
N GLU A 286 15.73 -19.58 -47.13
CA GLU A 286 14.67 -19.96 -48.07
C GLU A 286 15.09 -19.79 -49.53
N ASP A 287 15.97 -18.83 -49.81
CA ASP A 287 16.39 -18.46 -51.16
C ASP A 287 17.42 -19.43 -51.78
N ASN A 288 18.21 -20.12 -50.96
CA ASN A 288 19.13 -21.16 -51.41
C ASN A 288 18.72 -22.58 -50.96
N ALA A 289 17.61 -22.71 -50.22
CA ALA A 289 17.11 -23.94 -49.64
C ALA A 289 18.19 -24.75 -48.90
N GLY A 290 18.97 -24.08 -48.04
CA GLY A 290 20.07 -24.71 -47.30
C GLY A 290 20.46 -24.01 -46.01
N PRO A 291 21.32 -24.64 -45.20
CA PRO A 291 21.89 -24.02 -44.01
C PRO A 291 22.84 -22.87 -44.40
N ALA A 292 22.85 -21.82 -43.58
CA ALA A 292 23.78 -20.70 -43.70
C ALA A 292 24.34 -20.31 -42.33
N LEU A 293 25.58 -19.83 -42.32
CA LEU A 293 26.20 -19.29 -41.12
C LEU A 293 25.62 -17.91 -40.79
N TYR A 294 25.43 -17.64 -39.51
CA TYR A 294 24.94 -16.37 -39.01
C TYR A 294 25.75 -15.91 -37.81
N ASP A 295 26.48 -14.81 -37.99
CA ASP A 295 27.18 -14.12 -36.92
C ASP A 295 26.27 -13.05 -36.32
N THR A 296 25.80 -13.27 -35.09
CA THR A 296 24.89 -12.34 -34.42
C THR A 296 25.58 -11.07 -33.92
N ARG A 297 26.90 -10.93 -34.07
CA ARG A 297 27.58 -9.64 -33.84
C ARG A 297 27.30 -8.64 -34.95
N LEU A 298 26.95 -9.13 -36.14
CA LEU A 298 26.63 -8.31 -37.30
C LEU A 298 25.10 -8.23 -37.49
N PRO A 299 24.58 -7.17 -38.13
CA PRO A 299 23.17 -7.08 -38.47
C PRO A 299 22.70 -8.26 -39.33
N ALA A 300 21.50 -8.78 -39.07
CA ALA A 300 20.94 -9.87 -39.87
C ALA A 300 20.72 -9.45 -41.33
N ALA A 301 20.25 -8.23 -41.55
CA ALA A 301 19.98 -7.67 -42.88
C ALA A 301 21.22 -7.71 -43.80
N GLU A 302 22.41 -7.48 -43.25
CA GLU A 302 23.69 -7.51 -43.99
C GLU A 302 24.14 -8.93 -44.36
N GLN A 303 23.55 -9.96 -43.75
CA GLN A 303 23.88 -11.39 -43.95
C GLN A 303 22.78 -12.15 -44.71
N GLY A 304 21.84 -11.44 -45.35
CA GLY A 304 20.70 -12.05 -46.05
C GLY A 304 19.52 -12.39 -45.15
N GLY A 305 19.42 -11.72 -43.99
CA GLY A 305 18.40 -11.96 -42.97
C GLY A 305 16.96 -11.90 -43.45
N ALA A 306 16.67 -11.19 -44.55
CA ALA A 306 15.35 -11.17 -45.16
C ALA A 306 14.84 -12.56 -45.59
N HIS A 307 15.75 -13.50 -45.86
CA HIS A 307 15.47 -14.86 -46.33
C HIS A 307 15.64 -15.94 -45.26
N TYR A 308 15.88 -15.56 -44.00
CA TYR A 308 15.97 -16.54 -42.91
C TYR A 308 14.59 -17.14 -42.62
N ALA A 309 14.51 -18.46 -42.67
CA ALA A 309 13.29 -19.18 -42.37
C ALA A 309 12.93 -19.07 -40.89
N LEU A 310 11.64 -18.88 -40.64
CA LEU A 310 11.06 -18.81 -39.30
C LEU A 310 10.22 -20.04 -38.95
N ASP A 311 9.98 -20.92 -39.93
CA ASP A 311 9.19 -22.14 -39.78
C ASP A 311 9.90 -23.32 -40.47
N GLY A 312 9.39 -24.54 -40.30
CA GLY A 312 9.89 -25.75 -40.95
C GLY A 312 10.71 -26.67 -40.04
N GLU A 313 11.03 -27.85 -40.57
CA GLU A 313 11.99 -28.79 -39.99
C GLU A 313 13.01 -29.15 -41.07
N TYR A 314 14.29 -29.15 -40.70
CA TYR A 314 15.38 -29.32 -41.64
C TYR A 314 16.32 -30.43 -41.18
N GLU A 315 16.60 -31.39 -42.05
CA GLU A 315 17.71 -32.33 -41.82
C GLU A 315 19.02 -31.67 -42.24
N ILE A 316 19.94 -31.52 -41.29
CA ILE A 316 21.25 -30.93 -41.51
C ILE A 316 22.33 -31.99 -41.37
N ALA A 317 23.23 -32.07 -42.35
CA ALA A 317 24.41 -32.93 -42.28
C ALA A 317 25.42 -32.34 -41.29
N LEU A 318 25.87 -33.16 -40.36
CA LEU A 318 26.90 -32.83 -39.38
C LEU A 318 28.29 -33.15 -39.93
N ARG A 319 29.31 -32.50 -39.37
CA ARG A 319 30.72 -32.72 -39.69
C ARG A 319 31.16 -34.17 -39.48
N ASP A 320 30.61 -34.86 -38.48
CA ASP A 320 30.94 -36.25 -38.17
C ASP A 320 30.31 -37.27 -39.15
N GLY A 321 29.60 -36.80 -40.18
CA GLY A 321 28.89 -37.61 -41.15
C GLY A 321 27.48 -38.01 -40.72
N GLY A 322 27.05 -37.63 -39.51
CA GLY A 322 25.69 -37.78 -39.02
C GLY A 322 24.71 -36.81 -39.67
N ARG A 323 23.42 -37.01 -39.40
CA ARG A 323 22.36 -36.04 -39.71
C ARG A 323 21.60 -35.72 -38.44
N VAL A 324 21.27 -34.45 -38.27
CA VAL A 324 20.44 -33.99 -37.16
C VAL A 324 19.26 -33.21 -37.69
N ARG A 325 18.09 -33.46 -37.10
CA ARG A 325 16.91 -32.65 -37.35
C ARG A 325 17.02 -31.35 -36.58
N CYS A 326 16.83 -30.23 -37.27
CA CYS A 326 16.88 -28.90 -36.71
C CYS A 326 15.57 -28.15 -36.98
N VAL A 327 15.18 -27.29 -36.03
CA VAL A 327 13.94 -26.50 -36.10
C VAL A 327 14.26 -25.05 -35.74
N PRO A 328 13.76 -24.05 -36.50
CA PRO A 328 13.85 -22.65 -36.08
C PRO A 328 13.16 -22.41 -34.74
N VAL A 329 13.70 -21.51 -33.92
CA VAL A 329 13.13 -21.17 -32.62
C VAL A 329 11.65 -20.73 -32.70
N LEU A 330 11.27 -19.96 -33.72
CA LEU A 330 9.88 -19.49 -33.83
C LEU A 330 8.90 -20.64 -34.11
N ALA A 331 9.29 -21.64 -34.91
CA ALA A 331 8.51 -22.86 -35.08
C ALA A 331 8.33 -23.63 -33.77
N LEU A 332 9.38 -23.70 -32.93
CA LEU A 332 9.26 -24.30 -31.61
C LEU A 332 8.29 -23.52 -30.71
N LEU A 333 8.33 -22.18 -30.74
CA LEU A 333 7.40 -21.35 -29.96
C LEU A 333 5.96 -21.53 -30.44
N ALA A 334 5.74 -21.59 -31.76
CA ALA A 334 4.43 -21.82 -32.35
C ALA A 334 3.85 -23.18 -31.92
N ARG A 335 4.68 -24.23 -31.84
CA ARG A 335 4.26 -25.56 -31.35
C ARG A 335 3.87 -25.55 -29.89
N GLU A 336 4.66 -24.89 -29.04
CA GLU A 336 4.36 -24.77 -27.62
C GLU A 336 3.06 -23.97 -27.40
N ALA A 337 2.92 -22.84 -28.10
CA ALA A 337 1.73 -22.00 -28.00
C ALA A 337 0.47 -22.64 -28.60
N ALA A 338 0.59 -23.59 -29.54
CA ALA A 338 -0.55 -24.25 -30.20
C ALA A 338 -1.49 -24.97 -29.24
N ALA A 339 -1.02 -25.36 -28.05
CA ALA A 339 -1.86 -25.97 -27.01
C ALA A 339 -2.85 -24.97 -26.37
N TYR A 340 -2.65 -23.66 -26.54
CA TYR A 340 -3.41 -22.60 -25.87
C TYR A 340 -4.39 -21.94 -26.84
N THR A 341 -5.36 -22.72 -27.34
CA THR A 341 -6.48 -22.18 -28.11
C THR A 341 -7.33 -21.25 -27.23
N PRO A 342 -8.15 -20.35 -27.81
CA PRO A 342 -9.01 -19.47 -27.02
C PRO A 342 -9.88 -20.20 -25.98
N GLU A 343 -10.41 -21.37 -26.34
CA GLU A 343 -11.23 -22.20 -25.45
C GLU A 343 -10.41 -22.78 -24.30
N ARG A 344 -9.20 -23.26 -24.60
CA ARG A 344 -8.30 -23.81 -23.57
C ARG A 344 -7.82 -22.73 -22.61
N VAL A 345 -7.51 -21.54 -23.13
CA VAL A 345 -7.15 -20.37 -22.32
C VAL A 345 -8.32 -19.99 -21.41
N ALA A 346 -9.55 -19.99 -21.91
CA ALA A 346 -10.73 -19.70 -21.11
C ALA A 346 -10.95 -20.72 -19.98
N GLU A 347 -10.70 -22.00 -20.24
CA GLU A 347 -10.78 -23.05 -19.22
C GLU A 347 -9.79 -22.84 -18.07
N ILE A 348 -8.54 -22.50 -18.39
CA ILE A 348 -7.48 -22.34 -17.38
C ILE A 348 -7.61 -20.99 -16.66
N THR A 349 -7.81 -19.92 -17.42
CA THR A 349 -7.63 -18.54 -16.94
C THR A 349 -8.93 -17.82 -16.62
N GLN A 350 -10.07 -18.37 -17.05
CA GLN A 350 -11.40 -17.76 -16.99
C GLN A 350 -11.58 -16.51 -17.85
N VAL A 351 -10.56 -16.10 -18.60
CA VAL A 351 -10.68 -15.04 -19.61
C VAL A 351 -11.47 -15.58 -20.80
N THR A 352 -12.55 -14.89 -21.18
CA THR A 352 -13.40 -15.36 -22.28
C THR A 352 -12.65 -15.38 -23.60
N PRO A 353 -12.99 -16.30 -24.53
CA PRO A 353 -12.39 -16.33 -25.87
C PRO A 353 -12.50 -14.97 -26.59
N ASP A 354 -13.64 -14.29 -26.48
CA ASP A 354 -13.85 -12.98 -27.10
C ASP A 354 -12.91 -11.91 -26.53
N ALA A 355 -12.75 -11.86 -25.21
CA ALA A 355 -11.84 -10.90 -24.58
C ALA A 355 -10.37 -11.15 -24.98
N LEU A 356 -9.98 -12.43 -25.09
CA LEU A 356 -8.66 -12.82 -25.60
C LEU A 356 -8.44 -12.36 -27.05
N LEU A 357 -9.43 -12.55 -27.92
CA LEU A 357 -9.34 -12.15 -29.33
C LEU A 357 -9.28 -10.63 -29.50
N VAL A 358 -10.06 -9.87 -28.71
CA VAL A 358 -9.97 -8.40 -28.66
C VAL A 358 -8.59 -7.95 -28.19
N ALA A 359 -8.05 -8.58 -27.15
CA ALA A 359 -6.71 -8.28 -26.66
C ALA A 359 -5.61 -8.57 -27.71
N ALA A 360 -5.71 -9.70 -28.42
CA ALA A 360 -4.81 -10.03 -29.52
C ALA A 360 -4.91 -9.02 -30.68
N ASP A 361 -6.11 -8.53 -30.99
CA ASP A 361 -6.33 -7.50 -32.01
C ASP A 361 -5.72 -6.15 -31.61
N LEU A 362 -5.88 -5.73 -30.35
CA LEU A 362 -5.25 -4.50 -29.84
C LEU A 362 -3.72 -4.57 -29.93
N LEU A 363 -3.12 -5.70 -29.51
CA LEU A 363 -1.68 -5.93 -29.62
C LEU A 363 -1.18 -5.85 -31.06
N ALA A 364 -1.95 -6.38 -32.02
CA ALA A 364 -1.59 -6.40 -33.43
C ALA A 364 -1.70 -5.02 -34.11
N THR A 365 -2.61 -4.14 -33.65
CA THR A 365 -3.02 -2.95 -34.42
C THR A 365 -2.66 -1.61 -33.77
N SER A 366 -2.38 -1.60 -32.46
CA SER A 366 -2.28 -0.35 -31.68
C SER A 366 -0.84 0.03 -31.29
N GLY A 367 0.20 -0.65 -31.79
CA GLY A 367 1.60 -0.40 -31.42
C GLY A 367 2.10 1.01 -31.78
N PRO A 368 3.18 1.53 -31.13
CA PRO A 368 4.07 0.83 -30.19
C PRO A 368 3.43 0.51 -28.82
N VAL A 369 3.86 -0.60 -28.22
CA VAL A 369 3.32 -1.12 -26.95
C VAL A 369 4.25 -0.76 -25.79
N ALA A 370 3.76 0.05 -24.85
CA ALA A 370 4.43 0.28 -23.56
C ALA A 370 3.78 -0.61 -22.50
N TYR A 371 4.54 -1.57 -21.95
CA TYR A 371 4.02 -2.51 -20.97
C TYR A 371 4.75 -2.47 -19.63
N HIS A 372 4.04 -2.87 -18.58
CA HIS A 372 4.66 -3.08 -17.28
C HIS A 372 3.99 -4.24 -16.56
N ALA A 373 4.82 -5.17 -16.09
CA ALA A 373 4.44 -6.27 -15.21
C ALA A 373 5.26 -6.26 -13.91
N TRP A 374 4.64 -6.63 -12.79
CA TRP A 374 5.33 -6.62 -11.50
C TRP A 374 4.75 -7.65 -10.51
N THR A 375 4.52 -7.27 -9.26
CA THR A 375 4.15 -8.19 -8.17
C THR A 375 2.86 -8.98 -8.38
N GLY A 376 1.98 -8.57 -9.31
CA GLY A 376 0.77 -9.33 -9.63
C GLY A 376 1.07 -10.68 -10.30
N ILE A 377 2.21 -10.81 -10.98
CA ILE A 377 2.69 -12.08 -11.56
C ILE A 377 3.98 -12.58 -10.90
N GLY A 378 4.72 -11.68 -10.24
CA GLY A 378 6.00 -11.97 -9.57
C GLY A 378 5.91 -12.58 -8.17
N GLN A 379 4.71 -12.99 -7.74
CA GLN A 379 4.44 -13.60 -6.42
C GLN A 379 3.67 -14.93 -6.58
N HIS A 380 4.06 -15.70 -7.59
CA HIS A 380 3.51 -17.01 -7.92
C HIS A 380 4.64 -18.06 -7.94
N SER A 381 4.30 -19.33 -7.77
CA SER A 381 5.26 -20.45 -7.85
C SER A 381 5.75 -20.74 -9.28
N ASN A 382 5.24 -20.04 -10.29
CA ASN A 382 5.58 -20.16 -11.71
C ASN A 382 5.98 -18.80 -12.32
N ALA A 383 6.40 -17.86 -11.47
CA ALA A 383 6.59 -16.46 -11.84
C ALA A 383 7.71 -16.24 -12.86
N THR A 384 8.78 -17.05 -12.87
CA THR A 384 9.89 -16.91 -13.83
C THR A 384 9.43 -17.18 -15.25
N GLN A 385 8.71 -18.29 -15.46
CA GLN A 385 8.20 -18.64 -16.80
C GLN A 385 7.06 -17.73 -17.23
N THR A 386 6.24 -17.25 -16.28
CA THR A 386 5.20 -16.26 -16.55
C THR A 386 5.78 -14.95 -17.07
N GLU A 387 6.78 -14.38 -16.39
CA GLU A 387 7.44 -13.16 -16.85
C GLU A 387 8.10 -13.37 -18.23
N ARG A 388 8.74 -14.52 -18.45
CA ARG A 388 9.31 -14.83 -19.78
C ARG A 388 8.24 -14.90 -20.86
N ALA A 389 7.07 -15.48 -20.59
CA ALA A 389 5.97 -15.53 -21.55
C ALA A 389 5.48 -14.12 -21.91
N VAL A 390 5.34 -13.22 -20.93
CA VAL A 390 4.96 -11.83 -21.17
C VAL A 390 6.05 -11.06 -21.93
N ALA A 391 7.33 -11.25 -21.58
CA ALA A 391 8.44 -10.64 -22.29
C ALA A 391 8.56 -11.12 -23.75
N VAL A 392 8.32 -12.42 -24.00
CA VAL A 392 8.27 -12.99 -25.36
C VAL A 392 7.08 -12.44 -26.14
N LEU A 393 5.91 -12.32 -25.52
CA LEU A 393 4.75 -11.67 -26.15
C LEU A 393 5.08 -10.23 -26.57
N HIS A 394 5.73 -9.45 -25.70
CA HIS A 394 6.18 -8.09 -26.03
C HIS A 394 7.26 -8.09 -27.14
N ALA A 395 8.13 -9.09 -27.21
CA ALA A 395 9.12 -9.20 -28.29
C ALA A 395 8.47 -9.34 -29.67
N LEU A 396 7.29 -9.97 -29.76
CA LEU A 396 6.54 -10.09 -31.01
C LEU A 396 5.97 -8.76 -31.52
N THR A 397 5.96 -7.70 -30.71
CA THR A 397 5.44 -6.38 -31.10
C THR A 397 6.52 -5.39 -31.54
N GLY A 398 7.81 -5.77 -31.49
CA GLY A 398 8.92 -4.90 -31.89
C GLY A 398 9.04 -3.59 -31.08
N SER A 399 8.43 -3.53 -29.89
CA SER A 399 8.26 -2.29 -29.11
C SER A 399 9.36 -2.02 -28.07
N PHE A 400 10.49 -2.73 -28.13
CA PHE A 400 11.61 -2.51 -27.21
C PHE A 400 12.48 -1.33 -27.62
N ASP A 401 12.77 -0.43 -26.68
CA ASP A 401 13.63 0.74 -26.85
C ASP A 401 13.25 1.67 -28.02
N VAL A 402 11.95 1.77 -28.31
CA VAL A 402 11.36 2.69 -29.30
C VAL A 402 10.43 3.71 -28.62
N PRO A 403 10.25 4.93 -29.16
CA PRO A 403 9.26 5.88 -28.66
C PRO A 403 7.87 5.27 -28.51
N GLY A 404 7.23 5.45 -27.35
CA GLY A 404 5.96 4.81 -27.03
C GLY A 404 6.03 3.33 -26.64
N GLY A 405 7.23 2.74 -26.60
CA GLY A 405 7.47 1.40 -26.08
C GLY A 405 8.13 1.41 -24.70
N ASN A 406 8.89 0.36 -24.36
CA ASN A 406 9.71 0.32 -23.14
C ASN A 406 11.12 0.88 -23.43
N ARG A 407 11.45 2.05 -22.86
CA ARG A 407 12.65 2.85 -23.14
C ARG A 407 13.80 2.59 -22.19
N GLN A 408 15.02 2.50 -22.73
CA GLN A 408 16.25 2.57 -21.95
C GLN A 408 16.80 3.99 -21.94
N TYR A 409 16.32 4.84 -21.03
CA TYR A 409 16.83 6.21 -20.92
C TYR A 409 18.34 6.26 -20.62
N ALA A 410 19.03 7.26 -21.17
CA ALA A 410 20.41 7.53 -20.80
C ALA A 410 20.48 7.94 -19.32
N ARG A 411 21.55 7.54 -18.64
CA ARG A 411 21.84 7.83 -17.23
C ARG A 411 23.22 8.45 -17.11
N HIS A 412 23.39 9.32 -16.11
CA HIS A 412 24.71 9.88 -15.80
C HIS A 412 25.67 8.78 -15.33
N PRO A 413 26.95 8.83 -15.74
CA PRO A 413 27.95 7.93 -15.19
C PRO A 413 28.15 8.26 -13.71
N VAL A 414 28.11 7.25 -12.85
CA VAL A 414 28.35 7.39 -11.41
C VAL A 414 29.22 6.25 -10.92
N ASN A 415 30.02 6.50 -9.89
CA ASN A 415 30.75 5.41 -9.25
C ASN A 415 29.77 4.55 -8.45
N ARG A 416 29.75 3.25 -8.76
CA ARG A 416 28.96 2.28 -8.02
C ARG A 416 29.64 1.97 -6.69
N VAL A 417 28.95 2.20 -5.58
CA VAL A 417 29.51 1.99 -4.22
C VAL A 417 29.20 0.62 -3.64
N ASN A 418 28.22 -0.09 -4.20
CA ASN A 418 27.85 -1.46 -3.88
C ASN A 418 28.28 -2.40 -5.01
N GLY A 419 29.57 -2.47 -5.32
CA GLY A 419 30.10 -3.46 -6.26
C GLY A 419 30.15 -4.87 -5.65
N PHE A 420 30.28 -5.90 -6.50
CA PHE A 420 30.53 -7.29 -6.05
C PHE A 420 32.02 -7.57 -5.84
N ASP A 421 32.90 -6.69 -6.31
CA ASP A 421 34.34 -6.68 -6.02
C ASP A 421 34.66 -6.50 -4.53
N LEU A 422 33.69 -6.02 -3.74
CA LEU A 422 33.79 -5.89 -2.28
C LEU A 422 33.71 -7.22 -1.52
N ILE A 423 33.31 -8.30 -2.18
CA ILE A 423 33.19 -9.63 -1.57
C ILE A 423 33.97 -10.65 -2.42
N SER A 424 34.72 -11.53 -1.77
CA SER A 424 35.54 -12.50 -2.50
C SER A 424 34.66 -13.55 -3.20
N PRO A 425 35.08 -14.08 -4.37
CA PRO A 425 34.33 -15.13 -5.06
C PRO A 425 34.04 -16.37 -4.19
N ALA A 426 35.00 -16.76 -3.34
CA ALA A 426 34.85 -17.88 -2.41
C ALA A 426 33.75 -17.62 -1.38
N GLN A 427 33.58 -16.37 -0.96
CA GLN A 427 32.55 -16.00 0.01
C GLN A 427 31.18 -15.84 -0.64
N SER A 428 31.12 -15.23 -1.83
CA SER A 428 29.89 -15.17 -2.65
C SER A 428 29.32 -16.55 -2.96
N ALA A 429 30.18 -17.55 -3.18
CA ALA A 429 29.78 -18.93 -3.45
C ALA A 429 29.07 -19.63 -2.26
N LYS A 430 29.11 -19.03 -1.06
CA LYS A 430 28.41 -19.56 0.13
C LYS A 430 26.97 -19.07 0.25
N ALA A 431 26.50 -18.14 -0.59
CA ALA A 431 25.14 -17.59 -0.49
C ALA A 431 24.08 -18.69 -0.33
N LEU A 432 23.22 -18.56 0.68
CA LEU A 432 22.19 -19.57 0.97
C LEU A 432 21.26 -19.77 -0.25
N GLY A 433 21.01 -21.02 -0.59
CA GLY A 433 20.15 -21.39 -1.71
C GLY A 433 20.81 -21.36 -3.10
N LEU A 434 22.10 -21.02 -3.20
CA LEU A 434 22.80 -20.88 -4.50
C LEU A 434 22.92 -22.20 -5.26
N GLN A 435 23.17 -23.32 -4.56
CA GLN A 435 23.29 -24.63 -5.21
C GLN A 435 21.96 -25.08 -5.82
N GLU A 436 20.86 -24.80 -5.11
CA GLU A 436 19.51 -25.13 -5.56
C GLU A 436 18.99 -24.17 -6.63
N ARG A 437 19.43 -22.90 -6.60
CA ARG A 437 18.99 -21.82 -7.51
C ARG A 437 20.19 -21.08 -8.10
N PRO A 438 20.98 -21.72 -8.99
CA PRO A 438 22.22 -21.14 -9.54
C PRO A 438 21.98 -19.91 -10.43
N LEU A 439 20.75 -19.70 -10.90
CA LEU A 439 20.35 -18.54 -11.69
C LEU A 439 19.45 -17.56 -10.91
N GLY A 440 19.09 -17.89 -9.67
CA GLY A 440 18.15 -17.15 -8.84
C GLY A 440 18.76 -15.94 -8.10
N PRO A 441 18.00 -15.33 -7.17
CA PRO A 441 18.52 -14.28 -6.29
C PRO A 441 19.88 -14.60 -5.63
N PRO A 442 20.14 -15.84 -5.16
CA PRO A 442 21.41 -16.15 -4.48
C PRO A 442 22.65 -15.93 -5.34
N ALA A 443 22.53 -16.02 -6.68
CA ALA A 443 23.64 -15.73 -7.61
C ALA A 443 24.13 -14.26 -7.54
N ASN A 444 23.34 -13.39 -6.91
CA ASN A 444 23.63 -11.98 -6.68
C ASN A 444 23.76 -11.66 -5.18
N GLY A 445 23.95 -12.66 -4.31
CA GLY A 445 24.08 -12.46 -2.86
C GLY A 445 22.78 -12.09 -2.14
N TRP A 446 21.63 -12.26 -2.80
CA TRP A 446 20.32 -12.10 -2.18
C TRP A 446 19.72 -13.46 -1.88
N VAL A 447 19.51 -13.77 -0.60
CA VAL A 447 18.99 -15.07 -0.17
C VAL A 447 17.49 -14.98 0.06
N THR A 448 16.79 -16.11 -0.03
CA THR A 448 15.34 -16.14 0.25
C THR A 448 15.09 -16.19 1.75
N ALA A 449 13.93 -15.70 2.19
CA ALA A 449 13.54 -15.76 3.59
C ALA A 449 13.53 -17.21 4.14
N ARG A 450 13.00 -18.17 3.37
CA ARG A 450 12.92 -19.57 3.81
C ARG A 450 14.31 -20.21 3.95
N ASP A 451 15.24 -19.92 3.04
CA ASP A 451 16.62 -20.43 3.15
C ASP A 451 17.31 -19.87 4.40
N LEU A 452 17.10 -18.59 4.70
CA LEU A 452 17.59 -17.97 5.93
C LEU A 452 17.00 -18.65 7.18
N TYR A 453 15.69 -18.87 7.22
CA TYR A 453 15.05 -19.53 8.37
C TYR A 453 15.60 -20.94 8.59
N LYS A 454 15.80 -21.71 7.51
CA LYS A 454 16.41 -23.05 7.58
C LYS A 454 17.85 -22.99 8.09
N ALA A 455 18.64 -22.04 7.62
CA ALA A 455 20.03 -21.91 8.08
C ALA A 455 20.12 -21.54 9.58
N ILE A 456 19.17 -20.75 10.08
CA ILE A 456 19.07 -20.42 11.52
C ILE A 456 18.65 -21.66 12.33
N LEU A 457 17.58 -22.35 11.91
CA LEU A 457 16.95 -23.42 12.68
C LEU A 457 17.67 -24.77 12.56
N GLU A 458 18.15 -25.11 11.36
CA GLU A 458 18.70 -26.43 11.03
C GLU A 458 20.24 -26.43 10.95
N GLY A 459 20.86 -25.25 10.92
CA GLY A 459 22.32 -25.13 10.79
C GLY A 459 22.87 -25.59 9.43
N ARG A 460 22.05 -25.60 8.37
CA ARG A 460 22.40 -26.06 7.03
C ARG A 460 22.23 -24.97 5.98
N PRO A 461 23.15 -24.85 4.99
CA PRO A 461 24.42 -25.57 4.87
C PRO A 461 25.45 -25.22 5.97
N TYR A 462 25.20 -24.15 6.73
CA TYR A 462 25.96 -23.75 7.91
C TYR A 462 25.05 -22.93 8.85
N PRO A 463 25.41 -22.78 10.14
CA PRO A 463 24.59 -22.02 11.09
C PRO A 463 24.65 -20.51 10.84
N VAL A 464 23.47 -19.90 10.76
CA VAL A 464 23.31 -18.44 10.89
C VAL A 464 23.02 -18.13 12.35
N ARG A 465 23.96 -17.43 13.00
CA ARG A 465 23.92 -17.14 14.45
C ARG A 465 23.36 -15.74 14.75
N ALA A 466 23.55 -14.79 13.83
CA ALA A 466 23.08 -13.44 14.01
C ALA A 466 22.31 -12.88 12.81
N LEU A 467 21.37 -11.99 13.10
CA LEU A 467 20.61 -11.22 12.12
C LEU A 467 20.73 -9.73 12.39
N PHE A 468 20.97 -8.94 11.35
CA PHE A 468 20.94 -7.48 11.40
C PHE A 468 19.85 -6.96 10.47
N GLY A 469 18.77 -6.42 11.07
CA GLY A 469 17.55 -6.03 10.37
C GLY A 469 17.43 -4.53 10.12
N PHE A 470 17.18 -4.14 8.87
CA PHE A 470 16.92 -2.77 8.44
C PHE A 470 15.46 -2.63 7.97
N GLY A 471 14.59 -2.18 8.87
CA GLY A 471 13.16 -1.94 8.61
C GLY A 471 12.37 -3.15 8.12
N SER A 472 12.94 -4.36 8.24
CA SER A 472 12.35 -5.61 7.77
C SER A 472 11.34 -6.17 8.77
N ASN A 473 10.15 -6.55 8.32
CA ASN A 473 9.14 -7.12 9.21
C ASN A 473 8.65 -8.48 8.67
N PRO A 474 9.53 -9.51 8.60
CA PRO A 474 9.23 -10.81 7.99
C PRO A 474 7.92 -11.44 8.47
N LEU A 475 7.59 -11.28 9.76
CA LEU A 475 6.36 -11.84 10.33
C LEU A 475 5.06 -11.26 9.72
N ALA A 476 5.13 -10.09 9.09
CA ALA A 476 4.00 -9.44 8.42
C ALA A 476 4.25 -9.16 6.92
N SER A 477 5.30 -9.76 6.34
CA SER A 477 5.66 -9.53 4.94
C SER A 477 6.08 -10.77 4.16
N GLN A 478 6.50 -11.85 4.83
CA GLN A 478 6.92 -13.12 4.21
C GLN A 478 5.94 -14.26 4.54
N GLY A 479 5.90 -15.32 3.73
CA GLY A 479 5.19 -16.56 4.11
C GLY A 479 5.93 -17.33 5.20
N ASP A 480 5.39 -18.48 5.62
CA ASP A 480 5.98 -19.34 6.66
C ASP A 480 6.19 -18.62 8.01
N VAL A 481 5.19 -17.85 8.46
CA VAL A 481 5.30 -16.98 9.65
C VAL A 481 5.73 -17.74 10.92
N GLU A 482 5.26 -18.97 11.12
CA GLU A 482 5.64 -19.80 12.27
C GLU A 482 7.14 -20.16 12.25
N MET A 483 7.66 -20.49 11.06
CA MET A 483 9.07 -20.78 10.88
C MET A 483 9.92 -19.51 11.07
N ALA A 484 9.42 -18.36 10.61
CA ALA A 484 10.06 -17.08 10.80
C ALA A 484 10.14 -16.69 12.28
N GLU A 485 9.05 -16.87 13.05
CA GLU A 485 9.04 -16.60 14.49
C GLU A 485 10.03 -17.52 15.22
N ALA A 486 9.99 -18.82 14.94
CA ALA A 486 10.91 -19.78 15.51
C ALA A 486 12.37 -19.40 15.22
N ALA A 487 12.68 -18.98 13.98
CA ALA A 487 14.02 -18.54 13.61
C ALA A 487 14.44 -17.27 14.38
N LEU A 488 13.56 -16.26 14.47
CA LEU A 488 13.86 -15.03 15.22
C LEU A 488 14.11 -15.30 16.71
N ARG A 489 13.38 -16.25 17.30
CA ARG A 489 13.57 -16.70 18.68
C ARG A 489 14.88 -17.46 18.88
N ALA A 490 15.31 -18.25 17.89
CA ALA A 490 16.49 -19.11 17.97
C ALA A 490 17.83 -18.37 17.75
N LEU A 491 17.82 -17.17 17.16
CA LEU A 491 19.04 -16.38 16.92
C LEU A 491 19.82 -16.12 18.21
N GLU A 492 21.14 -16.28 18.15
CA GLU A 492 22.05 -15.94 19.26
C GLU A 492 22.12 -14.42 19.47
N PHE A 493 22.10 -13.65 18.38
CA PHE A 493 22.14 -12.19 18.44
C PHE A 493 21.31 -11.56 17.32
N HIS A 494 20.45 -10.59 17.64
CA HIS A 494 19.62 -9.90 16.68
C HIS A 494 19.62 -8.39 16.97
N VAL A 495 19.91 -7.59 15.95
CA VAL A 495 19.79 -6.13 16.03
C VAL A 495 18.78 -5.69 15.00
N HIS A 496 17.91 -4.75 15.38
CA HIS A 496 16.86 -4.28 14.51
C HIS A 496 16.81 -2.75 14.48
N LEU A 497 16.73 -2.18 13.28
CA LEU A 497 16.64 -0.75 13.01
C LEU A 497 15.24 -0.43 12.48
N ASP A 498 14.50 0.47 13.13
CA ASP A 498 13.14 0.78 12.71
C ASP A 498 12.65 2.16 13.19
N LEU A 499 11.50 2.60 12.70
CA LEU A 499 10.78 3.78 13.21
C LEU A 499 9.88 3.43 14.40
N PHE A 500 9.39 2.20 14.44
CA PHE A 500 8.46 1.67 15.44
C PHE A 500 8.89 0.28 15.87
N GLU A 501 8.52 -0.13 17.08
CA GLU A 501 8.68 -1.53 17.48
C GLU A 501 7.72 -2.42 16.67
N THR A 502 8.24 -3.07 15.63
CA THR A 502 7.48 -4.02 14.81
C THR A 502 7.42 -5.41 15.45
N PRO A 503 6.49 -6.29 15.04
CA PRO A 503 6.43 -7.66 15.55
C PRO A 503 7.75 -8.42 15.38
N SER A 504 8.50 -8.17 14.31
CA SER A 504 9.82 -8.77 14.12
C SER A 504 10.89 -8.13 15.01
N ALA A 505 10.82 -6.81 15.22
CA ALA A 505 11.72 -6.08 16.13
C ALA A 505 11.61 -6.55 17.59
N ARG A 506 10.44 -7.05 18.00
CA ARG A 506 10.20 -7.64 19.32
C ARG A 506 11.02 -8.89 19.63
N TYR A 507 11.85 -9.38 18.71
CA TYR A 507 12.81 -10.46 18.94
C TYR A 507 14.26 -9.97 18.97
N ALA A 508 14.50 -8.67 18.79
CA ALA A 508 15.84 -8.10 18.80
C ALA A 508 16.41 -8.04 20.21
N ASP A 509 17.73 -8.19 20.31
CA ASP A 509 18.53 -7.95 21.52
C ASP A 509 18.88 -6.47 21.64
N VAL A 510 19.05 -5.78 20.51
CA VAL A 510 19.26 -4.33 20.41
C VAL A 510 18.29 -3.73 19.40
N LEU A 511 17.55 -2.70 19.79
CA LEU A 511 16.62 -1.95 18.95
C LEU A 511 17.13 -0.53 18.77
N LEU A 512 17.34 -0.11 17.52
CA LEU A 512 17.98 1.15 17.15
C LEU A 512 17.01 2.09 16.42
N PRO A 513 16.89 3.36 16.85
CA PRO A 513 15.95 4.32 16.26
C PRO A 513 16.50 4.96 14.98
N VAL A 514 15.74 4.88 13.87
CA VAL A 514 16.14 5.50 12.59
C VAL A 514 15.38 6.78 12.27
N ASN A 515 15.97 7.58 11.38
CA ASN A 515 15.36 8.77 10.82
C ASN A 515 14.27 8.43 9.78
N THR A 516 13.24 9.26 9.73
CA THR A 516 12.39 9.47 8.56
C THR A 516 13.15 10.23 7.47
N PRO A 517 12.65 10.27 6.21
CA PRO A 517 13.30 11.00 5.12
C PRO A 517 13.54 12.49 5.38
N TRP A 518 12.66 13.12 6.17
CA TRP A 518 12.70 14.56 6.46
C TRP A 518 13.77 14.95 7.48
N GLU A 519 14.32 13.98 8.21
CA GLU A 519 15.29 14.19 9.29
C GLU A 519 16.75 14.10 8.82
N ARG A 520 16.99 13.78 7.54
CA ARG A 520 18.32 13.52 6.97
C ARG A 520 18.46 14.03 5.54
N GLU A 521 19.70 14.32 5.15
CA GLU A 521 20.03 14.58 3.74
C GLU A 521 19.97 13.28 2.91
N GLY A 522 19.77 13.41 1.59
CA GLY A 522 19.74 12.27 0.68
C GLY A 522 20.13 12.65 -0.75
N LEU A 523 21.15 11.99 -1.30
CA LEU A 523 21.58 12.18 -2.68
C LEU A 523 20.79 11.29 -3.64
N ARG A 524 20.31 11.85 -4.75
CA ARG A 524 19.72 11.09 -5.85
C ARG A 524 20.19 11.54 -7.22
N VAL A 525 20.56 10.58 -8.05
CA VAL A 525 20.90 10.74 -9.46
C VAL A 525 19.78 10.07 -10.29
N GLY A 526 19.00 10.85 -11.01
CA GLY A 526 17.92 10.40 -11.91
C GLY A 526 16.62 9.93 -11.22
N PHE A 527 15.48 10.04 -11.91
CA PHE A 527 14.13 9.78 -11.34
C PHE A 527 13.25 8.79 -12.14
N GLU A 528 13.82 7.97 -13.04
CA GLU A 528 13.20 6.74 -13.59
C GLU A 528 11.79 6.91 -14.24
N ILE A 529 11.45 8.07 -14.82
CA ILE A 529 10.14 8.29 -15.49
C ILE A 529 10.24 8.76 -16.95
N ASN A 530 11.25 9.58 -17.28
CA ASN A 530 11.55 10.03 -18.65
C ASN A 530 12.99 10.58 -18.71
N GLN A 531 13.47 10.92 -19.90
CA GLN A 531 14.84 11.40 -20.09
C GLN A 531 15.18 12.68 -19.32
N ALA A 532 14.22 13.61 -19.17
CA ALA A 532 14.41 14.85 -18.39
C ALA A 532 14.50 14.58 -16.89
N ALA A 533 13.81 13.55 -16.41
CA ALA A 533 13.89 13.11 -15.02
C ALA A 533 15.21 12.37 -14.74
N GLU A 534 15.77 11.67 -15.71
CA GLU A 534 17.08 10.99 -15.59
C GLU A 534 18.27 11.97 -15.63
N SER A 535 18.14 13.14 -16.26
CA SER A 535 19.20 14.15 -16.26
C SER A 535 19.35 14.91 -14.93
N ARG A 536 18.35 14.83 -14.05
CA ARG A 536 18.33 15.56 -12.77
C ARG A 536 19.17 14.86 -11.70
N ILE A 537 20.03 15.63 -11.03
CA ILE A 537 20.76 15.24 -9.82
C ILE A 537 20.30 16.15 -8.68
N GLN A 538 19.89 15.55 -7.56
CA GLN A 538 19.33 16.28 -6.43
C GLN A 538 19.88 15.80 -5.08
N LEU A 539 20.37 16.74 -4.29
CA LEU A 539 20.60 16.58 -2.86
C LEU A 539 19.38 17.09 -2.11
N ARG A 540 18.64 16.19 -1.48
CA ARG A 540 17.55 16.54 -0.56
C ARG A 540 18.16 17.12 0.71
N PRO A 541 17.82 18.35 1.11
CA PRO A 541 18.27 18.89 2.40
C PRO A 541 17.52 18.22 3.54
N ARG A 542 18.09 18.27 4.75
CA ARG A 542 17.35 17.96 5.99
C ARG A 542 16.27 19.02 6.23
N MET A 543 15.01 18.61 6.38
CA MET A 543 13.89 19.54 6.60
C MET A 543 13.63 19.84 8.08
N VAL A 544 13.81 18.84 8.94
CA VAL A 544 13.70 18.96 10.40
C VAL A 544 14.87 18.25 11.07
N THR A 545 15.21 18.62 12.30
CA THR A 545 16.26 17.90 13.05
C THR A 545 15.80 16.48 13.41
N PRO A 546 16.72 15.51 13.59
CA PRO A 546 16.36 14.19 14.10
C PRO A 546 15.54 14.27 15.39
N ARG A 547 14.42 13.53 15.46
CA ARG A 547 13.64 13.40 16.68
C ARG A 547 14.39 12.49 17.66
N GLY A 548 14.45 12.93 18.91
CA GLY A 548 15.17 12.22 19.96
C GLY A 548 16.65 12.05 19.61
N GLU A 549 17.13 10.82 19.73
CA GLU A 549 18.50 10.41 19.37
C GLU A 549 18.53 9.62 18.06
N SER A 550 17.46 9.64 17.25
CA SER A 550 17.43 8.86 16.01
C SER A 550 18.55 9.26 15.03
N ARG A 551 19.11 8.28 14.31
CA ARG A 551 20.17 8.48 13.30
C ARG A 551 19.74 7.97 11.93
N SER A 552 20.41 8.38 10.86
CA SER A 552 20.14 7.80 9.56
C SER A 552 20.75 6.39 9.46
N ASP A 553 20.17 5.55 8.62
CA ASP A 553 20.74 4.22 8.35
C ASP A 553 22.19 4.34 7.82
N ASN A 554 22.48 5.39 7.03
CA ASN A 554 23.83 5.71 6.56
C ASN A 554 24.80 5.99 7.73
N ASP A 555 24.42 6.87 8.66
CA ASP A 555 25.29 7.20 9.80
C ASP A 555 25.61 5.96 10.63
N ILE A 556 24.62 5.08 10.82
CA ILE A 556 24.78 3.85 11.60
C ILE A 556 25.75 2.89 10.90
N VAL A 557 25.60 2.65 9.59
CA VAL A 557 26.49 1.70 8.88
C VAL A 557 27.90 2.26 8.71
N PHE A 558 28.08 3.57 8.54
CA PHE A 558 29.42 4.18 8.47
C PHE A 558 30.16 4.11 9.82
N ASP A 559 29.49 4.38 10.94
CA ASP A 559 30.07 4.27 12.29
C ASP A 559 30.44 2.80 12.61
N LEU A 560 29.51 1.86 12.36
CA LEU A 560 29.77 0.42 12.51
C LEU A 560 30.92 -0.07 11.64
N ALA A 561 31.02 0.41 10.39
CA ALA A 561 32.11 0.05 9.49
C ALA A 561 33.47 0.44 10.08
N CYS A 562 33.60 1.67 10.59
CA CYS A 562 34.83 2.13 11.23
C CYS A 562 35.19 1.28 12.46
N ARG A 563 34.23 0.97 13.32
CA ARG A 563 34.44 0.12 14.51
C ARG A 563 34.88 -1.31 14.16
N LEU A 564 34.45 -1.82 13.02
CA LEU A 564 34.81 -3.14 12.49
C LEU A 564 36.11 -3.14 11.67
N GLY A 565 36.84 -2.00 11.61
CA GLY A 565 38.10 -1.88 10.89
C GLY A 565 37.97 -1.66 9.38
N MET A 566 36.79 -1.24 8.90
CA MET A 566 36.49 -1.02 7.48
C MET A 566 36.53 0.48 7.08
N GLY A 567 37.26 1.32 7.84
CA GLY A 567 37.33 2.77 7.65
C GLY A 567 37.74 3.19 6.23
N ASP A 568 38.78 2.58 5.67
CA ASP A 568 39.31 2.91 4.33
C ASP A 568 38.25 2.76 3.23
N VAL A 569 37.46 1.68 3.28
CA VAL A 569 36.38 1.44 2.32
C VAL A 569 35.11 2.23 2.66
N PHE A 570 35.01 2.84 3.82
CA PHE A 570 33.90 3.71 4.24
C PHE A 570 34.32 5.19 4.39
N PHE A 571 35.36 5.61 3.67
CA PHE A 571 35.80 7.01 3.62
C PHE A 571 36.05 7.61 5.01
N ASP A 572 36.60 6.81 5.92
CA ASP A 572 36.86 7.16 7.32
C ASP A 572 35.62 7.65 8.07
N GLY A 573 34.45 7.11 7.72
CA GLY A 573 33.16 7.48 8.32
C GLY A 573 32.49 8.70 7.68
N SER A 574 33.04 9.26 6.60
CA SER A 574 32.49 10.45 5.94
C SER A 574 31.52 10.09 4.80
N LEU A 575 30.22 10.21 5.08
CA LEU A 575 29.16 10.03 4.07
C LEU A 575 29.29 11.02 2.91
N GLU A 576 29.67 12.27 3.19
CA GLU A 576 29.85 13.30 2.16
C GLU A 576 30.96 12.95 1.17
N ARG A 577 32.12 12.47 1.65
CA ARG A 577 33.19 11.94 0.78
C ARG A 577 32.71 10.76 -0.07
N GLY A 578 31.83 9.92 0.49
CA GLY A 578 31.19 8.84 -0.25
C GLY A 578 30.27 9.34 -1.37
N TRP A 579 29.49 10.39 -1.12
CA TRP A 579 28.67 11.04 -2.14
C TRP A 579 29.49 11.76 -3.20
N ASP A 580 30.57 12.45 -2.83
CA ASP A 580 31.51 13.03 -3.79
C ASP A 580 32.15 11.96 -4.67
N HIS A 581 32.48 10.80 -4.10
CA HIS A 581 32.95 9.66 -4.89
C HIS A 581 31.90 9.20 -5.91
N ILE A 582 30.62 9.09 -5.54
CA ILE A 582 29.53 8.75 -6.47
C ILE A 582 29.46 9.75 -7.63
N LEU A 583 29.57 11.05 -7.33
CA LEU A 583 29.41 12.14 -8.30
C LEU A 583 30.66 12.45 -9.13
N ALA A 584 31.83 11.96 -8.74
CA ALA A 584 33.10 12.25 -9.40
C ALA A 584 33.08 12.05 -10.93
N PRO A 585 32.47 11.00 -11.52
CA PRO A 585 32.44 10.83 -12.98
C PRO A 585 31.58 11.87 -13.72
N VAL A 586 30.64 12.52 -13.02
CA VAL A 586 29.85 13.65 -13.55
C VAL A 586 30.65 14.96 -13.50
N GLY A 587 31.67 15.03 -12.63
CA GLY A 587 32.51 16.22 -12.44
C GLY A 587 31.91 17.27 -11.51
N ILE A 588 31.06 16.85 -10.56
CA ILE A 588 30.46 17.73 -9.53
C ILE A 588 30.62 17.14 -8.13
N THR A 589 30.47 17.98 -7.10
CA THR A 589 30.51 17.61 -5.68
C THR A 589 29.19 17.90 -4.96
N VAL A 590 29.04 17.40 -3.73
CA VAL A 590 27.94 17.76 -2.83
C VAL A 590 27.95 19.26 -2.54
N ALA A 591 29.13 19.89 -2.43
CA ALA A 591 29.26 21.33 -2.25
C ALA A 591 28.69 22.11 -3.44
N ASP A 592 28.94 21.67 -4.68
CA ASP A 592 28.38 22.29 -5.88
C ASP A 592 26.84 22.18 -5.90
N LEU A 593 26.30 21.02 -5.50
CA LEU A 593 24.86 20.85 -5.37
C LEU A 593 24.27 21.82 -4.33
N ARG A 594 24.88 21.95 -3.15
CA ARG A 594 24.41 22.91 -2.12
C ARG A 594 24.49 24.36 -2.62
N ALA A 595 25.57 24.73 -3.31
CA ALA A 595 25.71 26.06 -3.91
C ALA A 595 24.65 26.35 -4.98
N ALA A 596 24.18 25.33 -5.71
CA ALA A 596 23.11 25.43 -6.69
C ALA A 596 21.68 25.29 -6.11
N GLY A 597 21.52 25.34 -4.79
CA GLY A 597 20.20 25.18 -4.14
C GLY A 597 19.70 23.73 -4.10
N GLY A 598 20.61 22.76 -4.20
CA GLY A 598 20.38 21.32 -4.01
C GLY A 598 20.08 20.55 -5.30
N THR A 599 19.99 21.19 -6.47
CA THR A 599 19.65 20.51 -7.73
C THR A 599 20.53 20.99 -8.89
N LEU A 600 21.02 20.05 -9.69
CA LEU A 600 21.67 20.30 -10.97
C LEU A 600 21.05 19.41 -12.06
N ASN A 601 21.05 19.87 -13.31
CA ASN A 601 20.58 19.08 -14.46
C ASN A 601 21.67 19.08 -15.55
N PRO A 602 22.81 18.38 -15.33
CA PRO A 602 23.84 18.29 -16.36
C PRO A 602 23.24 17.69 -17.65
N PRO A 603 23.66 18.16 -18.85
CA PRO A 603 23.16 17.63 -20.11
C PRO A 603 23.33 16.12 -20.21
N LEU A 604 22.30 15.43 -20.70
CA LEU A 604 22.29 13.98 -20.88
C LEU A 604 21.58 13.64 -22.19
N GLN A 605 22.33 13.18 -23.19
CA GLN A 605 21.79 12.85 -24.50
C GLN A 605 21.35 11.38 -24.53
N GLY A 606 20.07 11.15 -24.77
CA GLY A 606 19.51 9.82 -25.01
C GLY A 606 19.62 9.41 -26.48
N SER A 607 19.55 8.09 -26.72
CA SER A 607 19.35 7.48 -28.04
C SER A 607 18.35 6.33 -27.89
N ASP A 608 17.70 5.99 -29.00
CA ASP A 608 16.74 4.90 -29.10
C ASP A 608 17.36 3.73 -29.85
N ARG A 609 16.72 2.56 -29.73
CA ARG A 609 17.13 1.31 -30.38
C ARG A 609 18.62 1.01 -30.18
N LYS A 610 19.10 1.14 -28.95
CA LYS A 610 20.53 0.93 -28.61
C LYS A 610 21.03 -0.46 -29.01
N TYR A 611 20.12 -1.44 -29.06
CA TYR A 611 20.39 -2.79 -29.54
C TYR A 611 20.82 -2.84 -31.01
N GLU A 612 20.50 -1.86 -31.86
CA GLU A 612 20.96 -1.80 -33.25
C GLU A 612 22.48 -1.60 -33.34
N GLN A 613 23.07 -0.93 -32.35
CA GLN A 613 24.50 -0.65 -32.29
C GLN A 613 25.26 -1.67 -31.44
N GLN A 614 24.64 -2.15 -30.36
CA GLN A 614 25.31 -2.93 -29.32
C GLN A 614 24.90 -4.41 -29.33
N GLY A 615 23.80 -4.77 -29.98
CA GLY A 615 23.09 -6.02 -29.74
C GLY A 615 22.45 -6.04 -28.35
N PHE A 616 21.75 -7.13 -28.03
CA PHE A 616 21.23 -7.37 -26.68
C PHE A 616 22.31 -7.98 -25.78
N ALA A 617 22.22 -7.77 -24.47
CA ALA A 617 23.16 -8.37 -23.50
C ALA A 617 22.78 -9.82 -23.15
N THR A 618 22.44 -10.60 -24.18
CA THR A 618 22.11 -12.03 -24.15
C THR A 618 23.25 -12.85 -24.77
N GLU A 619 23.23 -14.17 -24.62
CA GLU A 619 24.30 -15.02 -25.16
C GLU A 619 24.29 -15.01 -26.70
N THR A 620 23.11 -14.88 -27.30
CA THR A 620 22.95 -14.78 -28.75
C THR A 620 23.09 -13.35 -29.28
N ARG A 621 23.24 -12.33 -28.42
CA ARG A 621 23.15 -10.90 -28.78
C ARG A 621 21.82 -10.49 -29.44
N ARG A 622 20.79 -11.30 -29.28
CA ARG A 622 19.41 -11.11 -29.78
C ARG A 622 18.42 -11.30 -28.65
N VAL A 623 17.17 -10.87 -28.84
CA VAL A 623 16.11 -11.26 -27.91
C VAL A 623 15.96 -12.79 -27.92
N GLU A 624 16.09 -13.41 -26.75
CA GLU A 624 16.05 -14.87 -26.59
C GLU A 624 14.62 -15.35 -26.32
N LEU A 625 13.92 -15.77 -27.37
CA LEU A 625 12.66 -16.51 -27.23
C LEU A 625 12.92 -17.91 -26.65
N TYR A 626 14.04 -18.51 -27.06
CA TYR A 626 14.62 -19.73 -26.53
C TYR A 626 15.93 -19.44 -25.81
N SER A 627 16.09 -19.87 -24.56
CA SER A 627 17.31 -19.61 -23.78
C SER A 627 18.08 -20.90 -23.48
N GLU A 628 19.23 -21.08 -24.14
CA GLU A 628 20.14 -22.18 -23.82
C GLU A 628 20.73 -22.06 -22.41
N ARG A 629 20.85 -20.83 -21.87
CA ARG A 629 21.28 -20.63 -20.48
C ARG A 629 20.37 -21.34 -19.49
N LEU A 630 19.06 -21.28 -19.70
CA LEU A 630 18.07 -22.00 -18.90
C LEU A 630 18.18 -23.51 -19.11
N LEU A 631 18.33 -23.95 -20.37
CA LEU A 631 18.51 -25.37 -20.71
C LEU A 631 19.72 -25.99 -19.98
N ARG A 632 20.87 -25.32 -19.99
CA ARG A 632 22.11 -25.79 -19.33
C ARG A 632 21.96 -25.94 -17.82
N HIS A 633 20.97 -25.31 -17.21
CA HIS A 633 20.65 -25.41 -15.78
C HIS A 633 19.41 -26.29 -15.52
N GLY A 634 18.92 -27.03 -16.51
CA GLY A 634 17.79 -27.96 -16.36
C GLY A 634 16.40 -27.30 -16.35
N TYR A 635 16.30 -26.02 -16.71
CA TYR A 635 15.02 -25.31 -16.81
C TYR A 635 14.47 -25.32 -18.24
N ALA A 636 13.16 -25.12 -18.38
CA ALA A 636 12.53 -24.98 -19.69
C ALA A 636 13.13 -23.80 -20.47
N PRO A 637 13.72 -24.04 -21.66
CA PRO A 637 14.33 -22.98 -22.47
C PRO A 637 13.31 -22.08 -23.17
N MET A 638 12.10 -22.60 -23.41
CA MET A 638 10.94 -21.87 -23.91
C MET A 638 10.01 -21.49 -22.75
N PRO A 639 9.28 -20.37 -22.78
CA PRO A 639 8.20 -20.11 -21.83
C PRO A 639 7.14 -21.22 -21.87
N VAL A 640 6.78 -21.73 -20.69
CA VAL A 640 5.75 -22.77 -20.49
C VAL A 640 4.81 -22.36 -19.35
N HIS A 641 3.57 -22.85 -19.38
CA HIS A 641 2.68 -22.75 -18.22
C HIS A 641 2.92 -23.93 -17.27
N ALA A 642 3.34 -23.62 -16.05
CA ALA A 642 3.38 -24.58 -14.95
C ALA A 642 2.19 -24.34 -14.02
N ALA A 643 1.50 -25.40 -13.62
CA ALA A 643 0.37 -25.30 -12.71
C ALA A 643 0.79 -24.72 -11.34
N SER A 644 -0.05 -23.84 -10.81
CA SER A 644 0.10 -23.22 -9.49
C SER A 644 -0.53 -24.08 -8.38
N PRO A 645 -0.13 -23.93 -7.10
CA PRO A 645 -0.79 -24.58 -5.96
C PRO A 645 -2.30 -24.35 -5.92
N ALA A 646 -2.75 -23.17 -6.37
CA ALA A 646 -4.16 -22.81 -6.46
C ALA A 646 -4.95 -23.66 -7.47
N GLU A 647 -4.30 -24.28 -8.47
CA GLU A 647 -4.94 -25.22 -9.39
C GLU A 647 -5.08 -26.63 -8.77
N GLY A 648 -4.35 -26.92 -7.69
CA GLY A 648 -4.32 -28.21 -7.01
C GLY A 648 -5.03 -28.28 -5.65
N GLY A 649 -5.71 -27.22 -5.18
CA GLY A 649 -6.27 -27.08 -3.83
C GLY A 649 -7.34 -28.12 -3.41
N GLY A 650 -7.84 -28.92 -4.34
CA GLY A 650 -8.84 -29.96 -4.09
C GLY A 650 -10.18 -29.41 -3.61
N ARG A 651 -11.05 -30.31 -3.10
CA ARG A 651 -12.41 -29.92 -2.63
C ARG A 651 -12.41 -29.15 -1.32
N ALA A 652 -11.35 -29.23 -0.51
CA ALA A 652 -11.28 -28.59 0.80
C ALA A 652 -10.97 -27.09 0.73
N TYR A 653 -10.23 -26.66 -0.30
CA TYR A 653 -9.83 -25.26 -0.50
C TYR A 653 -10.11 -24.85 -1.95
N PRO A 654 -11.39 -24.67 -2.33
CA PRO A 654 -11.79 -24.49 -3.72
C PRO A 654 -11.55 -23.08 -4.27
N LEU A 655 -11.17 -22.11 -3.43
CA LEU A 655 -11.01 -20.71 -3.81
C LEU A 655 -9.52 -20.35 -3.99
N VAL A 656 -9.24 -19.31 -4.78
CA VAL A 656 -7.91 -18.72 -4.97
C VAL A 656 -7.76 -17.47 -4.12
N LEU A 657 -6.83 -17.53 -3.16
CA LEU A 657 -6.40 -16.39 -2.38
C LEU A 657 -5.35 -15.58 -3.12
N THR A 658 -5.60 -14.29 -3.23
CA THR A 658 -4.63 -13.31 -3.69
C THR A 658 -4.64 -12.06 -2.80
N SER A 659 -3.74 -11.12 -3.09
CA SER A 659 -3.64 -9.85 -2.35
C SER A 659 -3.28 -8.69 -3.26
N ALA A 660 -3.53 -7.47 -2.76
CA ALA A 660 -3.18 -6.25 -3.46
C ALA A 660 -2.63 -5.18 -2.52
N LYS A 661 -1.85 -4.25 -3.08
CA LYS A 661 -1.32 -3.11 -2.32
C LYS A 661 -2.42 -2.10 -2.02
N SER A 662 -2.50 -1.65 -0.77
CA SER A 662 -3.34 -0.54 -0.34
C SER A 662 -2.83 0.80 -0.90
N GLY A 663 -3.76 1.68 -1.29
CA GLY A 663 -3.44 3.07 -1.62
C GLY A 663 -3.10 3.91 -0.38
N TYR A 664 -3.57 3.49 0.81
CA TYR A 664 -3.43 4.24 2.06
C TYR A 664 -2.20 3.80 2.88
N TYR A 665 -1.88 2.51 2.91
CA TYR A 665 -0.76 1.98 3.69
C TYR A 665 0.45 1.63 2.85
N CYS A 666 1.60 1.46 3.50
CA CYS A 666 2.84 1.00 2.87
C CYS A 666 3.22 -0.36 3.46
N HIS A 667 2.89 -1.45 2.78
CA HIS A 667 3.03 -2.82 3.30
C HIS A 667 2.41 -2.95 4.70
N SER A 668 3.22 -3.23 5.73
CA SER A 668 2.80 -3.34 7.14
C SER A 668 2.85 -2.04 7.94
N GLN A 669 3.23 -0.91 7.34
CA GLN A 669 3.43 0.37 8.03
C GLN A 669 2.26 1.37 7.84
N HIS A 670 2.31 2.42 8.65
CA HIS A 670 1.44 3.61 8.62
C HIS A 670 0.00 3.38 9.08
N ARG A 671 -0.29 2.23 9.66
CA ARG A 671 -1.62 1.89 10.22
C ARG A 671 -1.90 2.59 11.55
N SER A 672 -0.87 3.15 12.19
CA SER A 672 -0.97 4.01 13.36
C SER A 672 -1.24 5.49 13.04
N LEU A 673 -1.15 5.90 11.78
CA LEU A 673 -1.39 7.31 11.40
C LEU A 673 -2.89 7.53 11.27
N VAL A 674 -3.44 8.46 12.05
CA VAL A 674 -4.88 8.67 12.20
C VAL A 674 -5.53 9.07 10.88
N SER A 675 -4.90 9.99 10.13
CA SER A 675 -5.45 10.44 8.83
C SER A 675 -5.58 9.31 7.81
N LEU A 676 -4.69 8.32 7.88
CA LEU A 676 -4.74 7.13 7.03
C LEU A 676 -5.68 6.08 7.59
N ARG A 677 -5.63 5.81 8.90
CA ARG A 677 -6.43 4.77 9.55
C ARG A 677 -7.92 5.03 9.46
N LYS A 678 -8.36 6.29 9.53
CA LYS A 678 -9.76 6.67 9.31
C LYS A 678 -10.30 6.26 7.94
N ARG A 679 -9.45 6.19 6.90
CA ARG A 679 -9.86 5.85 5.51
C ARG A 679 -9.98 4.36 5.27
N ALA A 680 -9.21 3.55 6.00
CA ALA A 680 -9.24 2.09 5.91
C ALA A 680 -9.07 1.47 7.32
N PRO A 681 -10.09 1.53 8.19
CA PRO A 681 -9.93 1.24 9.62
C PRO A 681 -9.74 -0.23 9.96
N LEU A 682 -10.22 -1.14 9.11
CA LEU A 682 -10.26 -2.58 9.40
C LEU A 682 -9.65 -3.40 8.24
N PRO A 683 -9.09 -4.59 8.53
CA PRO A 683 -8.59 -5.53 7.54
C PRO A 683 -9.74 -6.07 6.68
N ARG A 684 -9.60 -6.03 5.35
CA ARG A 684 -10.67 -6.47 4.44
C ARG A 684 -10.30 -7.69 3.60
N VAL A 685 -11.32 -8.43 3.20
CA VAL A 685 -11.25 -9.43 2.13
C VAL A 685 -12.38 -9.20 1.12
N ALA A 686 -12.03 -9.02 -0.15
CA ALA A 686 -13.00 -8.88 -1.22
C ALA A 686 -13.40 -10.26 -1.76
N LEU A 687 -14.70 -10.43 -2.07
CA LEU A 687 -15.28 -11.66 -2.61
C LEU A 687 -16.43 -11.35 -3.57
N GLY A 688 -16.64 -12.23 -4.56
CA GLY A 688 -17.75 -12.13 -5.51
C GLY A 688 -19.13 -12.23 -4.86
N ARG A 689 -20.13 -11.56 -5.43
CA ARG A 689 -21.53 -11.59 -4.92
C ARG A 689 -22.11 -13.00 -4.87
N GLY A 690 -21.84 -13.84 -5.86
CA GLY A 690 -22.37 -15.20 -5.89
C GLY A 690 -21.73 -16.08 -4.82
N LEU A 691 -20.42 -15.92 -4.56
CA LEU A 691 -19.73 -16.55 -3.44
C LEU A 691 -20.31 -16.10 -2.09
N ALA A 692 -20.50 -14.79 -1.91
CA ALA A 692 -21.09 -14.23 -0.69
C ALA A 692 -22.48 -14.81 -0.41
N ALA A 693 -23.33 -14.92 -1.45
CA ALA A 693 -24.65 -15.53 -1.35
C ALA A 693 -24.57 -17.02 -0.96
N ARG A 694 -23.68 -17.81 -1.61
CA ARG A 694 -23.49 -19.23 -1.30
C ARG A 694 -23.00 -19.47 0.14
N LYS A 695 -22.15 -18.58 0.66
CA LYS A 695 -21.56 -18.67 2.00
C LYS A 695 -22.38 -17.96 3.09
N GLY A 696 -23.48 -17.29 2.74
CA GLY A 696 -24.31 -16.55 3.71
C GLY A 696 -23.61 -15.34 4.36
N VAL A 697 -22.69 -14.73 3.62
CA VAL A 697 -21.85 -13.58 4.02
C VAL A 697 -22.47 -12.30 3.48
N ALA A 698 -22.60 -11.29 4.33
CA ALA A 698 -22.98 -9.93 3.95
C ALA A 698 -21.76 -9.00 3.94
N ASN A 699 -21.85 -7.90 3.18
CA ASN A 699 -20.83 -6.86 3.20
C ASN A 699 -20.68 -6.27 4.62
N GLY A 700 -19.45 -6.23 5.14
CA GLY A 700 -19.15 -5.79 6.50
C GLY A 700 -19.15 -6.89 7.56
N ASP A 701 -19.50 -8.13 7.22
CA ASP A 701 -19.35 -9.26 8.14
C ASP A 701 -17.88 -9.57 8.39
N TRP A 702 -17.53 -9.94 9.62
CA TRP A 702 -16.30 -10.69 9.86
C TRP A 702 -16.40 -12.09 9.23
N VAL A 703 -15.35 -12.50 8.56
CA VAL A 703 -15.20 -13.80 7.91
C VAL A 703 -13.88 -14.43 8.34
N ARG A 704 -13.88 -15.76 8.39
CA ARG A 704 -12.68 -16.57 8.61
C ARG A 704 -12.20 -17.12 7.29
N LEU A 705 -10.96 -16.81 6.97
CA LEU A 705 -10.26 -17.33 5.81
C LEU A 705 -9.32 -18.45 6.28
N SER A 706 -9.39 -19.61 5.63
CA SER A 706 -8.60 -20.79 5.96
C SER A 706 -7.80 -21.27 4.76
N THR A 707 -6.57 -21.72 5.00
CA THR A 707 -5.71 -22.37 4.01
C THR A 707 -5.16 -23.68 4.60
N PRO A 708 -4.41 -24.51 3.83
CA PRO A 708 -3.77 -25.70 4.38
C PRO A 708 -2.79 -25.44 5.54
N VAL A 709 -2.36 -24.19 5.76
CA VAL A 709 -1.31 -23.85 6.74
C VAL A 709 -1.75 -22.88 7.83
N GLY A 710 -2.94 -22.28 7.75
CA GLY A 710 -3.37 -21.31 8.75
C GLY A 710 -4.78 -20.78 8.58
N GLN A 711 -5.19 -19.94 9.53
CA GLN A 711 -6.46 -19.22 9.53
C GLN A 711 -6.24 -17.76 9.95
N ALA A 712 -7.05 -16.85 9.42
CA ALA A 712 -7.07 -15.44 9.78
C ALA A 712 -8.45 -14.83 9.54
N ARG A 713 -8.75 -13.71 10.21
CA ARG A 713 -10.03 -13.02 10.10
C ARG A 713 -9.92 -11.73 9.31
N PHE A 714 -10.99 -11.41 8.57
CA PHE A 714 -11.10 -10.19 7.77
C PHE A 714 -12.55 -9.71 7.73
N VAL A 715 -12.76 -8.44 7.40
CA VAL A 715 -14.09 -7.89 7.13
C VAL A 715 -14.42 -8.07 5.64
N ALA A 716 -15.54 -8.71 5.35
CA ALA A 716 -16.02 -8.96 3.99
C ALA A 716 -16.33 -7.68 3.23
N LEU A 717 -15.82 -7.59 2.00
CA LEU A 717 -16.16 -6.59 0.99
C LEU A 717 -16.78 -7.32 -0.20
N VAL A 718 -18.09 -7.20 -0.41
CA VAL A 718 -18.73 -7.85 -1.56
C VAL A 718 -18.49 -7.00 -2.80
N ASP A 719 -17.81 -7.58 -3.79
CA ASP A 719 -17.45 -6.96 -5.07
C ASP A 719 -18.19 -7.68 -6.21
N ASP A 720 -18.93 -6.92 -7.02
CA ASP A 720 -19.78 -7.46 -8.08
C ASP A 720 -18.99 -7.84 -9.34
N ASP A 721 -17.81 -7.25 -9.52
CA ASP A 721 -16.95 -7.49 -10.68
C ASP A 721 -15.91 -8.59 -10.41
N LEU A 722 -15.82 -9.11 -9.17
CA LEU A 722 -14.86 -10.13 -8.79
C LEU A 722 -15.41 -11.54 -9.04
N ASN A 723 -14.58 -12.42 -9.62
CA ASN A 723 -14.97 -13.81 -9.82
C ASN A 723 -15.25 -14.53 -8.49
N ASP A 724 -16.23 -15.41 -8.51
CA ASP A 724 -16.75 -16.18 -7.39
C ASP A 724 -15.80 -17.24 -6.83
N ASP A 725 -14.70 -17.54 -7.52
CA ASP A 725 -13.62 -18.42 -7.06
C ASP A 725 -12.36 -17.66 -6.61
N VAL A 726 -12.33 -16.33 -6.71
CA VAL A 726 -11.21 -15.49 -6.29
C VAL A 726 -11.59 -14.68 -5.06
N VAL A 727 -10.68 -14.66 -4.07
CA VAL A 727 -10.79 -13.77 -2.90
C VAL A 727 -9.52 -12.93 -2.77
N VAL A 728 -9.69 -11.65 -2.45
CA VAL A 728 -8.58 -10.68 -2.38
C VAL A 728 -8.48 -10.14 -0.96
N ALA A 729 -7.50 -10.59 -0.19
CA ALA A 729 -7.31 -10.13 1.19
C ALA A 729 -6.24 -9.04 1.30
N ASP A 730 -6.45 -8.10 2.23
CA ASP A 730 -5.44 -7.14 2.64
C ASP A 730 -4.31 -7.84 3.42
N TYR A 731 -3.09 -7.31 3.34
CA TYR A 731 -1.93 -7.83 4.07
C TYR A 731 -1.26 -6.75 4.93
N GLY A 732 -0.43 -7.18 5.88
CA GLY A 732 0.39 -6.29 6.73
C GLY A 732 -0.32 -5.70 7.95
N TRP A 733 -1.40 -6.32 8.43
CA TRP A 733 -2.12 -5.87 9.62
C TRP A 733 -1.45 -6.37 10.90
N TRP A 734 -1.13 -5.44 11.80
CA TRP A 734 -0.61 -5.69 13.15
C TRP A 734 -0.71 -4.45 14.03
N GLN A 735 -0.54 -3.27 13.44
CA GLN A 735 -0.36 -2.02 14.16
C GLN A 735 -1.68 -1.40 14.62
N ALA A 736 -1.72 -1.01 15.90
CA ALA A 736 -2.80 -0.24 16.52
C ALA A 736 -2.80 1.24 16.07
N CYS A 737 -3.94 1.91 16.27
CA CYS A 737 -4.11 3.36 16.21
C CYS A 737 -5.01 3.80 17.38
N PRO A 738 -4.43 3.90 18.61
CA PRO A 738 -5.19 4.15 19.83
C PRO A 738 -6.00 5.45 19.78
N GLU A 739 -5.52 6.48 19.08
CA GLU A 739 -6.18 7.79 19.00
C GLU A 739 -7.60 7.76 18.43
N ILE A 740 -7.98 6.68 17.73
CA ILE A 740 -9.34 6.47 17.20
C ILE A 740 -9.94 5.12 17.62
N GLY A 741 -9.46 4.56 18.74
CA GLY A 741 -10.00 3.32 19.31
C GLY A 741 -9.82 2.10 18.41
N GLN A 742 -8.74 2.07 17.62
CA GLN A 742 -8.43 0.94 16.74
C GLN A 742 -7.25 0.17 17.32
N GLU A 743 -7.48 -1.10 17.63
CA GLU A 743 -6.47 -1.97 18.22
C GLU A 743 -5.53 -2.59 17.18
N GLY A 744 -4.48 -3.21 17.69
CA GLY A 744 -3.54 -4.00 16.90
C GLY A 744 -4.14 -5.36 16.56
N PHE A 745 -3.43 -6.12 15.72
CA PHE A 745 -3.80 -7.50 15.42
C PHE A 745 -2.61 -8.41 15.70
N ALA A 746 -2.86 -9.54 16.34
CA ALA A 746 -1.84 -10.56 16.53
C ALA A 746 -1.30 -11.07 15.17
N VAL A 747 -0.01 -11.37 15.14
CA VAL A 747 0.69 -11.88 13.96
C VAL A 747 0.53 -13.39 13.82
N GLN A 748 0.42 -14.11 14.93
CA GLN A 748 0.17 -15.55 15.03
C GLN A 748 -0.77 -15.85 16.19
N GLY A 749 -1.37 -17.05 16.17
CA GLY A 749 -2.12 -17.61 17.28
C GLY A 749 -3.54 -17.10 17.45
N ALA A 750 -4.26 -17.79 18.34
CA ALA A 750 -5.37 -17.22 19.08
C ALA A 750 -4.74 -16.32 20.18
N ASP A 751 -5.08 -15.04 20.19
CA ASP A 751 -4.60 -13.96 21.07
C ASP A 751 -4.25 -14.39 22.50
N ASP A 752 -3.21 -13.79 23.08
CA ASP A 752 -2.59 -14.17 24.36
C ASP A 752 -3.39 -13.77 25.62
N GLY A 753 -4.66 -13.40 25.42
CA GLY A 753 -5.59 -13.01 26.48
C GLY A 753 -5.66 -11.50 26.74
N SER A 754 -5.04 -10.64 25.93
CA SER A 754 -5.16 -9.18 26.06
C SER A 754 -6.38 -8.62 25.30
N GLY A 755 -7.59 -8.89 25.79
CA GLY A 755 -8.79 -8.12 25.47
C GLY A 755 -9.49 -8.48 24.15
N ASN A 756 -10.81 -8.29 24.14
CA ASN A 756 -11.58 -8.25 22.90
C ASN A 756 -11.28 -6.94 22.18
N ASP A 757 -11.36 -6.90 20.84
CA ASP A 757 -11.45 -5.62 20.17
C ASP A 757 -12.63 -4.80 20.74
N ALA A 758 -12.63 -3.48 20.54
CA ALA A 758 -13.72 -2.61 21.00
C ALA A 758 -15.13 -2.99 20.45
N THR A 759 -15.22 -4.02 19.59
CA THR A 759 -16.46 -4.59 19.07
C THR A 759 -16.84 -5.95 19.67
N GLY A 760 -16.05 -6.50 20.59
CA GLY A 760 -16.35 -7.76 21.27
C GLY A 760 -16.03 -9.02 20.48
N HIS A 761 -15.14 -8.97 19.47
CA HIS A 761 -14.81 -10.11 18.59
C HIS A 761 -13.35 -10.64 18.80
N HIS A 762 -13.23 -11.97 18.73
CA HIS A 762 -12.33 -12.99 19.33
C HIS A 762 -10.99 -13.25 18.54
N PRO A 763 -10.19 -14.28 18.91
CA PRO A 763 -8.75 -14.30 19.15
C PRO A 763 -7.89 -14.52 17.90
N LEU A 764 -8.45 -14.70 16.70
CA LEU A 764 -7.60 -14.88 15.51
C LEU A 764 -7.16 -13.53 14.95
N GLY A 765 -5.87 -13.38 14.69
CA GLY A 765 -5.31 -12.22 14.01
C GLY A 765 -5.75 -12.06 12.55
N SER A 766 -5.39 -10.92 11.95
CA SER A 766 -5.65 -10.57 10.53
C SER A 766 -4.40 -10.60 9.67
N ASN A 767 -3.49 -11.53 9.97
CA ASN A 767 -2.21 -11.65 9.26
C ASN A 767 -2.32 -12.53 8.02
N TYR A 768 -2.46 -11.89 6.84
CA TYR A 768 -2.44 -12.57 5.54
C TYR A 768 -1.26 -13.54 5.37
N ASN A 769 -0.10 -13.13 5.86
CA ASN A 769 1.14 -13.87 5.69
C ASN A 769 1.13 -15.22 6.41
N ALA A 770 0.37 -15.35 7.50
CA ALA A 770 0.17 -16.61 8.22
C ALA A 770 -0.66 -17.63 7.43
N LEU A 771 -1.30 -17.21 6.33
CA LEU A 771 -2.07 -18.09 5.43
C LEU A 771 -1.23 -18.69 4.31
N ILE A 772 0.02 -18.27 4.14
CA ILE A 772 0.86 -18.61 2.99
C ILE A 772 2.09 -19.39 3.43
N THR A 773 2.42 -20.45 2.68
CA THR A 773 3.69 -21.18 2.81
C THR A 773 4.52 -21.12 1.53
N ALA A 774 5.85 -21.12 1.68
CA ALA A 774 6.80 -21.26 0.57
C ALA A 774 7.22 -22.74 0.33
N ALA A 775 6.39 -23.70 0.72
CA ALA A 775 6.68 -25.12 0.50
C ALA A 775 6.75 -25.52 -0.99
N GLN A 776 5.97 -24.81 -1.82
CA GLN A 776 6.08 -24.86 -3.28
C GLN A 776 6.45 -23.45 -3.75
N ALA A 777 7.59 -23.32 -4.41
CA ALA A 777 8.14 -22.04 -4.86
C ALA A 777 8.65 -22.14 -6.29
N ASP A 778 8.83 -21.00 -6.95
CA ASP A 778 9.42 -20.96 -8.29
C ASP A 778 10.84 -21.56 -8.27
N PRO A 779 11.15 -22.53 -9.15
CA PRO A 779 12.39 -23.29 -9.06
C PRO A 779 13.63 -22.45 -9.43
N VAL A 780 13.47 -21.33 -10.13
CA VAL A 780 14.59 -20.45 -10.49
C VAL A 780 14.74 -19.35 -9.45
N SER A 781 13.64 -18.67 -9.11
CA SER A 781 13.68 -17.45 -8.31
C SER A 781 13.45 -17.67 -6.81
N GLY A 782 12.85 -18.80 -6.42
CA GLY A 782 12.35 -19.02 -5.08
C GLY A 782 11.06 -18.25 -4.77
N SER A 783 10.37 -17.69 -5.77
CA SER A 783 9.13 -16.94 -5.55
C SER A 783 8.06 -17.77 -4.87
N VAL A 784 7.43 -17.16 -3.87
CA VAL A 784 6.40 -17.75 -3.02
C VAL A 784 5.02 -17.46 -3.62
N PRO A 785 4.06 -18.40 -3.59
CA PRO A 785 2.71 -18.25 -4.13
C PRO A 785 1.81 -17.30 -3.30
N MET A 786 2.33 -16.14 -2.91
CA MET A 786 1.60 -15.14 -2.12
C MET A 786 0.39 -14.53 -2.85
N ARG A 787 0.25 -14.73 -4.16
CA ARG A 787 -0.90 -14.22 -4.93
C ARG A 787 -1.68 -15.27 -5.69
N ALA A 788 -1.38 -16.54 -5.46
CA ALA A 788 -2.06 -17.67 -6.05
C ALA A 788 -2.01 -18.87 -5.09
N PHE A 789 -2.75 -18.79 -3.98
CA PHE A 789 -2.77 -19.82 -2.95
C PHE A 789 -4.17 -20.40 -2.73
N PRO A 790 -4.33 -21.72 -2.53
CA PRO A 790 -5.65 -22.30 -2.29
C PRO A 790 -6.19 -21.89 -0.91
N CYS A 791 -7.48 -21.57 -0.84
CA CYS A 791 -8.17 -21.22 0.40
C CYS A 791 -9.65 -21.64 0.41
N ASP A 792 -10.28 -21.50 1.58
CA ASP A 792 -11.74 -21.44 1.73
C ASP A 792 -12.11 -20.32 2.70
N LEU A 793 -13.36 -19.86 2.62
CA LEU A 793 -13.90 -18.77 3.44
C LEU A 793 -15.24 -19.16 4.03
N GLU A 794 -15.47 -18.74 5.27
CA GLU A 794 -16.77 -18.85 5.96
C GLU A 794 -17.09 -17.57 6.75
N ARG A 795 -18.38 -17.33 7.00
CA ARG A 795 -18.79 -16.27 7.95
C ARG A 795 -18.25 -16.64 9.32
N ASP A 796 -17.64 -15.68 10.00
CA ASP A 796 -17.15 -15.94 11.33
C ASP A 796 -18.32 -16.23 12.29
N ALA A 797 -18.18 -17.27 13.12
CA ALA A 797 -19.25 -17.76 13.99
C ALA A 797 -19.74 -16.72 15.01
N GLU A 798 -18.92 -15.71 15.29
CA GLU A 798 -19.24 -14.65 16.24
C GLU A 798 -20.09 -13.53 15.66
N VAL A 799 -20.15 -13.45 14.33
CA VAL A 799 -21.02 -12.48 13.67
C VAL A 799 -22.46 -12.91 13.94
N ASP A 800 -23.12 -12.21 14.86
CA ASP A 800 -24.57 -12.30 15.05
C ASP A 800 -25.27 -11.56 13.90
N PRO A 801 -25.94 -12.27 12.97
CA PRO A 801 -26.61 -11.63 11.84
C PRO A 801 -27.71 -10.66 12.27
N GLN A 802 -28.23 -10.78 13.50
CA GLN A 802 -29.24 -9.88 14.05
C GLN A 802 -28.66 -8.54 14.52
N ARG A 803 -27.34 -8.46 14.75
CA ARG A 803 -26.62 -7.25 15.15
C ARG A 803 -25.94 -6.54 14.00
N ARG A 804 -26.15 -6.98 12.75
CA ARG A 804 -25.53 -6.35 11.58
C ARG A 804 -25.92 -4.87 11.46
N PRO A 805 -24.96 -3.99 11.08
CA PRO A 805 -25.28 -2.66 10.59
C PRO A 805 -26.27 -2.76 9.43
N TRP A 806 -27.25 -1.83 9.39
CA TRP A 806 -28.23 -1.77 8.29
C TRP A 806 -27.92 -0.63 7.33
N THR A 807 -28.35 -0.78 6.07
CA THR A 807 -28.24 0.26 5.05
C THR A 807 -29.45 1.18 5.08
N GLY A 808 -29.25 2.49 4.89
CA GLY A 808 -30.33 3.47 4.91
C GLY A 808 -30.86 3.74 6.32
N THR A 809 -32.19 3.78 6.48
CA THR A 809 -32.83 4.02 7.79
C THR A 809 -33.74 2.87 8.20
N ARG A 810 -33.79 2.56 9.50
CA ARG A 810 -34.63 1.53 10.14
C ARG A 810 -35.65 2.20 11.06
N ALA A 811 -36.83 1.60 11.25
CA ALA A 811 -37.89 2.17 12.07
C ALA A 811 -37.66 1.92 13.57
N PHE A 812 -37.91 2.95 14.38
CA PHE A 812 -37.81 2.94 15.84
C PHE A 812 -39.02 3.60 16.48
N VAL A 813 -39.31 3.23 17.72
CA VAL A 813 -40.34 3.85 18.55
C VAL A 813 -39.68 4.66 19.65
N VAL A 814 -40.21 5.86 19.91
CA VAL A 814 -39.80 6.68 21.06
C VAL A 814 -40.32 6.03 22.34
N SER A 815 -39.41 5.41 23.10
CA SER A 815 -39.73 4.66 24.32
C SER A 815 -39.54 5.49 25.59
N HIS A 816 -38.69 6.51 25.55
CA HIS A 816 -38.49 7.40 26.70
C HIS A 816 -38.14 8.83 26.27
N LEU A 817 -38.65 9.81 27.03
CA LEU A 817 -38.37 11.24 26.89
C LEU A 817 -37.99 11.79 28.27
N TYR A 818 -36.72 12.15 28.45
CA TYR A 818 -36.17 12.59 29.74
C TYR A 818 -35.61 14.01 29.64
N PRO A 819 -36.27 15.02 30.25
CA PRO A 819 -35.73 16.38 30.31
C PRO A 819 -34.47 16.43 31.19
N ARG A 820 -33.32 16.76 30.59
CA ARG A 820 -32.02 16.87 31.30
C ARG A 820 -31.80 18.27 31.86
N THR A 821 -32.22 19.29 31.13
CA THR A 821 -32.22 20.71 31.53
C THR A 821 -33.48 21.37 30.97
N ARG A 822 -33.65 22.69 31.16
CA ARG A 822 -34.75 23.45 30.56
C ARG A 822 -34.80 23.33 29.03
N ASP A 823 -33.65 23.17 28.38
CA ASP A 823 -33.50 23.20 26.93
C ASP A 823 -32.90 21.91 26.33
N VAL A 824 -32.56 20.91 27.14
CA VAL A 824 -32.02 19.61 26.69
C VAL A 824 -33.00 18.48 26.99
N LEU A 825 -33.34 17.72 25.94
CA LEU A 825 -34.19 16.53 26.01
C LEU A 825 -33.37 15.31 25.59
N GLU A 826 -33.28 14.31 26.48
CA GLU A 826 -32.77 12.98 26.13
C GLU A 826 -33.92 12.11 25.61
N ILE A 827 -33.68 11.40 24.52
CA ILE A 827 -34.67 10.60 23.81
C ILE A 827 -34.11 9.18 23.68
N THR A 828 -34.91 8.19 24.08
CA THR A 828 -34.60 6.76 23.88
C THR A 828 -35.44 6.22 22.74
N PHE A 829 -34.78 5.52 21.83
CA PHE A 829 -35.36 4.88 20.66
C PHE A 829 -35.20 3.38 20.78
N THR A 830 -36.30 2.63 20.70
CA THR A 830 -36.30 1.17 20.70
C THR A 830 -36.64 0.66 19.30
N ALA A 831 -35.94 -0.38 18.82
CA ALA A 831 -36.19 -0.95 17.49
C ALA A 831 -37.67 -1.37 17.35
N ALA A 832 -38.37 -0.86 16.33
CA ALA A 832 -39.82 -1.08 16.19
C ALA A 832 -40.18 -2.55 15.90
N ASP A 833 -39.26 -3.29 15.30
CA ASP A 833 -39.36 -4.72 15.01
C ASP A 833 -38.91 -5.60 16.20
N GLY A 834 -38.48 -5.00 17.32
CA GLY A 834 -37.97 -5.70 18.49
C GLY A 834 -36.65 -6.44 18.28
N GLY A 835 -35.98 -6.26 17.13
CA GLY A 835 -34.71 -6.89 16.80
C GLY A 835 -33.53 -6.29 17.53
N SER A 836 -32.38 -6.98 17.46
CA SER A 836 -31.14 -6.47 18.05
C SER A 836 -30.55 -5.31 17.22
N LEU A 837 -29.63 -4.59 17.86
CA LEU A 837 -28.90 -3.45 17.34
C LEU A 837 -27.39 -3.71 17.50
N PRO A 838 -26.55 -3.24 16.56
CA PRO A 838 -25.10 -3.23 16.74
C PRO A 838 -24.69 -2.40 17.94
N ASP A 839 -23.58 -2.77 18.57
CA ASP A 839 -22.85 -1.84 19.44
C ASP A 839 -22.18 -0.73 18.60
N TYR A 840 -21.66 0.29 19.28
CA TYR A 840 -21.03 1.45 18.65
C TYR A 840 -19.75 1.82 19.40
N GLN A 841 -19.00 2.77 18.85
CA GLN A 841 -17.80 3.32 19.51
C GLN A 841 -18.12 4.66 20.17
N PRO A 842 -17.53 4.98 21.34
CA PRO A 842 -17.76 6.26 22.00
C PRO A 842 -17.48 7.44 21.08
N GLY A 843 -18.44 8.36 20.95
CA GLY A 843 -18.38 9.50 20.05
C GLY A 843 -19.10 9.33 18.72
N GLN A 844 -19.52 8.11 18.36
CA GLN A 844 -20.35 7.90 17.18
C GLN A 844 -21.76 8.51 17.33
N HIS A 845 -22.41 8.73 16.19
CA HIS A 845 -23.73 9.32 16.07
C HIS A 845 -24.68 8.45 15.27
N VAL A 846 -25.98 8.72 15.41
CA VAL A 846 -27.03 8.22 14.52
C VAL A 846 -27.71 9.39 13.82
N THR A 847 -28.12 9.16 12.58
CA THR A 847 -28.99 10.11 11.84
C THR A 847 -30.43 9.83 12.22
N VAL A 848 -31.13 10.83 12.77
CA VAL A 848 -32.55 10.77 13.11
C VAL A 848 -33.36 11.43 11.99
N GLU A 849 -34.33 10.70 11.45
CA GLU A 849 -35.30 11.14 10.44
C GLU A 849 -36.70 11.18 11.06
N VAL A 850 -37.38 12.32 10.92
CA VAL A 850 -38.77 12.56 11.35
C VAL A 850 -39.59 13.20 10.23
N ALA A 851 -40.87 12.85 10.17
CA ALA A 851 -41.82 13.49 9.25
C ALA A 851 -42.30 14.80 9.87
N SER A 852 -42.02 15.94 9.21
CA SER A 852 -42.52 17.24 9.68
C SER A 852 -43.78 17.74 8.96
N ASP A 853 -44.03 17.26 7.72
CA ASP A 853 -45.16 17.60 6.84
C ASP A 853 -45.27 16.54 5.70
N PRO A 854 -46.41 16.31 5.00
CA PRO A 854 -46.53 15.28 3.95
C PRO A 854 -45.52 15.37 2.79
N ALA A 855 -44.86 16.52 2.62
CA ALA A 855 -43.90 16.79 1.55
C ALA A 855 -42.44 16.92 2.01
N GLU A 856 -42.13 16.93 3.31
CA GLU A 856 -40.77 17.23 3.79
C GLU A 856 -40.31 16.34 4.97
N LYS A 857 -39.12 15.74 4.80
CA LYS A 857 -38.43 14.92 5.80
C LYS A 857 -37.33 15.74 6.47
N LEU A 858 -37.34 15.80 7.80
CA LEU A 858 -36.24 16.40 8.56
C LEU A 858 -35.26 15.31 8.98
N MET A 859 -33.98 15.52 8.66
CA MET A 859 -32.89 14.62 9.05
C MET A 859 -31.77 15.36 9.77
N ARG A 860 -31.27 14.81 10.88
CA ARG A 860 -30.10 15.37 11.58
C ARG A 860 -29.35 14.30 12.36
N ALA A 861 -28.02 14.41 12.39
CA ALA A 861 -27.16 13.56 13.19
C ALA A 861 -27.10 14.02 14.66
N TYR A 862 -27.08 13.07 15.58
CA TYR A 862 -26.91 13.30 17.01
C TYR A 862 -25.97 12.24 17.60
N SER A 863 -24.98 12.64 18.39
CA SER A 863 -24.12 11.70 19.12
C SER A 863 -24.97 10.76 19.96
N LEU A 864 -24.59 9.49 19.96
CA LEU A 864 -25.16 8.51 20.85
C LEU A 864 -24.75 8.83 22.29
N VAL A 865 -25.66 8.54 23.22
CA VAL A 865 -25.45 8.63 24.66
C VAL A 865 -25.70 7.25 25.24
N GLY A 866 -24.89 6.85 26.22
CA GLY A 866 -24.92 5.49 26.73
C GLY A 866 -23.59 4.77 26.59
N SER A 867 -23.43 3.71 27.38
CA SER A 867 -22.36 2.74 27.15
C SER A 867 -22.42 2.24 25.70
N ALA A 868 -21.31 2.40 25.00
CA ALA A 868 -21.14 2.07 23.59
C ALA A 868 -21.07 0.55 23.36
N ILE A 869 -20.60 -0.16 24.39
CA ILE A 869 -20.55 -1.61 24.47
C ILE A 869 -21.66 -2.06 25.43
N SER A 870 -22.42 -3.09 25.09
CA SER A 870 -23.44 -3.65 25.99
C SER A 870 -22.76 -4.57 27.00
N PRO A 871 -22.68 -4.22 28.30
CA PRO A 871 -22.16 -5.13 29.31
C PRO A 871 -23.14 -6.30 29.46
N HIS A 872 -22.61 -7.52 29.34
CA HIS A 872 -23.34 -8.81 29.33
C HIS A 872 -23.98 -9.17 27.99
N ALA A 873 -24.00 -10.47 27.65
CA ALA A 873 -24.43 -11.06 26.38
C ALA A 873 -25.88 -10.71 25.90
N ALA A 874 -26.59 -9.82 26.58
CA ALA A 874 -27.89 -9.33 26.17
C ALA A 874 -27.79 -8.49 24.88
N PRO A 875 -28.67 -8.72 23.90
CA PRO A 875 -28.72 -7.92 22.68
C PRO A 875 -29.11 -6.48 22.98
N ARG A 876 -28.35 -5.51 22.44
CA ARG A 876 -28.75 -4.10 22.43
C ARG A 876 -30.08 -3.97 21.70
N ARG A 877 -31.02 -3.22 22.28
CA ARG A 877 -32.36 -2.96 21.71
C ARG A 877 -32.71 -1.49 21.61
N GLU A 878 -31.89 -0.61 22.19
CA GLU A 878 -32.12 0.81 22.22
C GLU A 878 -30.89 1.66 21.91
N TYR A 879 -31.15 2.83 21.36
CA TYR A 879 -30.21 3.94 21.26
C TYR A 879 -30.75 5.16 21.97
N ARG A 880 -29.86 5.97 22.55
CA ARG A 880 -30.23 7.23 23.19
C ARG A 880 -29.45 8.38 22.57
N VAL A 881 -30.11 9.53 22.46
CA VAL A 881 -29.50 10.79 22.02
C VAL A 881 -29.97 11.91 22.94
N ALA A 882 -29.19 12.98 23.07
CA ALA A 882 -29.63 14.18 23.78
C ALA A 882 -29.58 15.41 22.88
N VAL A 883 -30.70 16.15 22.88
CA VAL A 883 -30.98 17.20 21.91
C VAL A 883 -31.23 18.51 22.64
N ARG A 884 -30.37 19.51 22.38
CA ARG A 884 -30.63 20.90 22.78
C ARG A 884 -31.61 21.58 21.83
N ARG A 885 -32.62 22.24 22.38
CA ARG A 885 -33.54 23.09 21.64
C ARG A 885 -32.81 24.32 21.12
N GLN A 886 -32.79 24.52 19.80
CA GLN A 886 -32.19 25.71 19.20
C GLN A 886 -33.27 26.79 19.00
N TYR A 887 -32.97 28.01 19.45
CA TYR A 887 -33.79 29.19 19.25
C TYR A 887 -32.95 30.46 19.39
N GLY A 888 -33.37 31.55 18.76
CA GLY A 888 -32.69 32.83 18.81
C GLY A 888 -33.51 33.95 18.18
N ALA A 889 -32.89 35.12 17.96
CA ALA A 889 -33.46 36.22 17.20
C ALA A 889 -32.64 36.44 15.92
N GLY A 890 -33.31 36.69 14.79
CA GLY A 890 -32.69 37.04 13.51
C GLY A 890 -32.09 38.44 13.53
N ALA A 891 -31.40 38.81 12.44
CA ALA A 891 -30.84 40.16 12.28
C ALA A 891 -31.93 41.26 12.26
N ASP A 892 -33.17 40.88 11.96
CA ASP A 892 -34.40 41.68 12.00
C ASP A 892 -35.11 41.66 13.36
N GLY A 893 -34.55 40.97 14.36
CA GLY A 893 -35.16 40.76 15.67
C GLY A 893 -36.24 39.66 15.70
N ALA A 894 -36.53 38.99 14.58
CA ALA A 894 -37.55 37.94 14.52
C ALA A 894 -37.10 36.67 15.25
N ALA A 895 -37.93 36.14 16.15
CA ALA A 895 -37.60 34.90 16.84
C ALA A 895 -37.58 33.71 15.87
N TRP A 896 -36.49 32.94 15.86
CA TRP A 896 -36.36 31.71 15.09
C TRP A 896 -36.23 30.50 16.00
N HIS A 897 -36.64 29.34 15.50
CA HIS A 897 -36.47 28.04 16.14
C HIS A 897 -35.81 27.07 15.18
N GLY A 898 -34.92 26.21 15.70
CA GLY A 898 -34.35 25.14 14.90
C GLY A 898 -35.46 24.16 14.49
N ARG A 899 -35.54 23.82 13.20
CA ARG A 899 -36.63 22.98 12.65
C ARG A 899 -36.68 21.60 13.30
N MET A 900 -35.57 20.86 13.25
CA MET A 900 -35.45 19.52 13.84
C MET A 900 -35.55 19.55 15.37
N SER A 901 -34.74 20.38 16.05
CA SER A 901 -34.75 20.44 17.50
C SER A 901 -36.07 20.98 18.07
N GLY A 902 -36.75 21.86 17.33
CA GLY A 902 -38.10 22.33 17.65
C GLY A 902 -39.15 21.23 17.50
N HIS A 903 -39.10 20.45 16.42
CA HIS A 903 -39.99 19.29 16.23
C HIS A 903 -39.80 18.25 17.35
N LEU A 904 -38.55 17.85 17.63
CA LEU A 904 -38.24 16.86 18.66
C LEU A 904 -38.70 17.30 20.07
N HIS A 905 -38.65 18.60 20.38
CA HIS A 905 -39.08 19.11 21.69
C HIS A 905 -40.59 19.38 21.80
N LYS A 906 -41.25 19.79 20.71
CA LYS A 906 -42.65 20.24 20.77
C LYS A 906 -43.65 19.21 20.25
N GLN A 907 -43.26 18.40 19.27
CA GLN A 907 -44.18 17.54 18.51
C GLN A 907 -43.98 16.06 18.81
N LEU A 908 -42.74 15.62 19.06
CA LEU A 908 -42.46 14.22 19.40
C LEU A 908 -43.16 13.78 20.70
N ARG A 909 -43.75 12.59 20.70
CA ARG A 909 -44.44 11.96 21.83
C ARG A 909 -43.92 10.53 22.04
N LEU A 910 -44.17 10.00 23.23
CA LEU A 910 -43.96 8.57 23.50
C LEU A 910 -44.83 7.74 22.57
N GLY A 911 -44.26 6.70 21.97
CA GLY A 911 -44.94 5.83 21.00
C GLY A 911 -44.81 6.29 19.54
N ASP A 912 -44.31 7.51 19.27
CA ASP A 912 -44.11 7.97 17.90
C ASP A 912 -43.07 7.13 17.16
N SER A 913 -43.32 6.88 15.88
CA SER A 913 -42.38 6.23 14.98
C SER A 913 -41.38 7.24 14.42
N VAL A 914 -40.10 6.93 14.51
CA VAL A 914 -39.00 7.66 13.88
C VAL A 914 -38.16 6.70 13.05
N ARG A 915 -37.30 7.22 12.16
CA ARG A 915 -36.34 6.38 11.44
C ARG A 915 -34.91 6.76 11.82
N LEU A 916 -34.06 5.77 12.08
CA LEU A 916 -32.65 5.97 12.41
C LEU A 916 -31.74 5.37 11.34
N GLY A 917 -30.65 6.05 11.02
CA GLY A 917 -29.49 5.45 10.36
C GLY A 917 -28.67 4.60 11.34
N THR A 918 -27.86 3.68 10.81
CA THR A 918 -26.93 2.90 11.63
C THR A 918 -25.91 3.81 12.33
N PRO A 919 -25.40 3.45 13.53
CA PRO A 919 -24.30 4.18 14.15
C PRO A 919 -23.14 4.39 13.17
N GLY A 920 -22.59 5.59 13.15
CA GLY A 920 -21.48 5.95 12.29
C GLY A 920 -20.75 7.20 12.80
N GLY A 921 -19.70 7.59 12.08
CA GLY A 921 -18.84 8.73 12.45
C GLY A 921 -17.40 8.31 12.73
N SER A 922 -16.48 9.25 12.53
CA SER A 922 -15.03 9.07 12.67
C SER A 922 -14.44 9.81 13.88
N PHE A 923 -15.28 10.50 14.65
CA PHE A 923 -14.92 11.04 15.96
C PHE A 923 -15.12 9.94 17.00
N VAL A 924 -14.03 9.28 17.36
CA VAL A 924 -14.03 8.19 18.33
C VAL A 924 -13.13 8.59 19.48
N VAL A 925 -13.68 8.53 20.71
CA VAL A 925 -12.91 8.73 21.93
C VAL A 925 -12.48 7.35 22.44
N PRO A 926 -11.17 7.06 22.53
CA PRO A 926 -10.71 5.70 22.76
C PRO A 926 -10.91 5.25 24.21
N THR A 927 -11.25 3.98 24.39
CA THR A 927 -11.40 3.34 25.70
C THR A 927 -10.08 2.94 26.33
N HIS A 928 -9.01 2.86 25.53
CA HIS A 928 -7.63 2.62 25.98
C HIS A 928 -6.70 3.63 25.32
N SER A 929 -5.77 4.20 26.09
CA SER A 929 -4.77 5.12 25.54
C SER A 929 -3.52 5.15 26.41
N PRO A 930 -2.31 5.06 25.81
CA PRO A 930 -1.08 5.27 26.55
C PRO A 930 -0.85 6.75 26.92
N GLN A 931 -1.55 7.68 26.26
CA GLN A 931 -1.50 9.11 26.56
C GLN A 931 -2.75 9.57 27.35
N PRO A 932 -2.65 10.64 28.16
CA PRO A 932 -3.82 11.26 28.77
C PRO A 932 -4.80 11.79 27.73
N LEU A 933 -6.09 11.65 27.99
CA LEU A 933 -7.17 12.18 27.16
C LEU A 933 -7.67 13.49 27.77
N VAL A 934 -7.67 14.57 27.00
CA VAL A 934 -8.21 15.88 27.40
C VAL A 934 -9.44 16.17 26.54
N CYS A 935 -10.60 16.17 27.17
CA CYS A 935 -11.90 16.35 26.55
C CYS A 935 -12.44 17.75 26.83
N PHE A 936 -12.80 18.50 25.79
CA PHE A 936 -13.46 19.80 25.89
C PHE A 936 -14.91 19.70 25.44
N ALA A 937 -15.83 20.00 26.34
CA ALA A 937 -17.26 20.01 26.07
C ALA A 937 -17.84 21.41 26.27
N ALA A 938 -18.81 21.80 25.44
CA ALA A 938 -19.67 22.95 25.73
C ALA A 938 -21.15 22.66 25.49
N GLY A 939 -21.98 22.96 26.49
CA GLY A 939 -23.42 22.71 26.46
C GLY A 939 -23.73 21.24 26.11
N ILE A 940 -24.48 21.01 25.03
CA ILE A 940 -24.84 19.64 24.62
C ILE A 940 -23.71 18.89 23.91
N GLY A 941 -22.58 19.54 23.60
CA GLY A 941 -21.38 18.88 23.09
C GLY A 941 -20.75 17.89 24.09
N ILE A 942 -21.32 17.74 25.29
CA ILE A 942 -20.95 16.73 26.26
C ILE A 942 -21.31 15.30 25.84
N THR A 943 -22.24 15.12 24.89
CA THR A 943 -22.82 13.80 24.57
C THR A 943 -21.82 12.72 24.15
N PRO A 944 -20.80 12.99 23.29
CA PRO A 944 -19.75 12.02 23.00
C PRO A 944 -19.01 11.54 24.25
N PHE A 945 -18.74 12.47 25.17
CA PHE A 945 -17.97 12.21 26.39
C PHE A 945 -18.81 11.49 27.45
N ILE A 946 -20.12 11.72 27.52
CA ILE A 946 -21.00 10.86 28.33
C ILE A 946 -20.95 9.42 27.84
N ALA A 947 -21.06 9.19 26.52
CA ALA A 947 -20.94 7.84 25.98
C ALA A 947 -19.59 7.20 26.33
N HIS A 948 -18.50 7.95 26.22
CA HIS A 948 -17.16 7.49 26.60
C HIS A 948 -17.06 7.13 28.08
N LEU A 949 -17.41 8.04 28.98
CA LEU A 949 -17.32 7.81 30.42
C LEU A 949 -18.25 6.69 30.90
N GLU A 950 -19.46 6.58 30.34
CA GLU A 950 -20.36 5.46 30.65
C GLU A 950 -19.81 4.12 30.14
N THR A 951 -19.10 4.12 29.01
CA THR A 951 -18.42 2.91 28.49
C THR A 951 -17.27 2.51 29.41
N LEU A 952 -16.40 3.45 29.80
CA LEU A 952 -15.31 3.18 30.75
C LEU A 952 -15.86 2.62 32.07
N ALA A 953 -16.96 3.19 32.57
CA ALA A 953 -17.59 2.70 33.80
C ALA A 953 -18.22 1.29 33.64
N ALA A 954 -18.54 0.86 32.42
CA ALA A 954 -19.10 -0.45 32.12
C ALA A 954 -18.03 -1.55 31.94
N LEU A 955 -16.81 -1.20 31.53
CA LEU A 955 -15.69 -2.13 31.33
C LEU A 955 -15.23 -2.79 32.64
N GLY A 956 -15.36 -2.11 33.78
CA GLY A 956 -15.06 -2.65 35.11
C GLY A 956 -13.76 -2.10 35.72
N PRO A 957 -13.49 -2.41 37.01
CA PRO A 957 -12.36 -1.82 37.74
C PRO A 957 -11.00 -2.49 37.46
N ASP A 958 -10.99 -3.70 36.89
CA ASP A 958 -9.77 -4.48 36.62
C ASP A 958 -9.12 -4.14 35.27
N GLU A 959 -9.77 -3.29 34.47
CA GLU A 959 -9.31 -2.84 33.16
C GLU A 959 -8.31 -1.68 33.26
N ASP A 960 -7.32 -1.61 32.35
CA ASP A 960 -6.42 -0.45 32.25
C ASP A 960 -7.14 0.73 31.57
N LEU A 961 -7.87 1.48 32.39
CA LEU A 961 -8.63 2.65 31.94
C LEU A 961 -7.73 3.88 31.78
N PRO A 962 -7.91 4.70 30.73
CA PRO A 962 -7.10 5.88 30.47
C PRO A 962 -7.31 6.96 31.53
N GLU A 963 -6.31 7.84 31.66
CA GLU A 963 -6.46 9.10 32.39
C GLU A 963 -7.28 10.08 31.54
N VAL A 964 -8.37 10.60 32.10
CA VAL A 964 -9.31 11.47 31.39
C VAL A 964 -9.50 12.80 32.13
N TRP A 965 -9.32 13.90 31.41
CA TRP A 965 -9.56 15.27 31.87
C TRP A 965 -10.72 15.86 31.08
N LEU A 966 -11.87 16.06 31.72
CA LEU A 966 -13.04 16.66 31.12
C LEU A 966 -13.19 18.12 31.56
N HIS A 967 -12.99 19.05 30.63
CA HIS A 967 -13.26 20.47 30.81
C HIS A 967 -14.62 20.81 30.21
N TYR A 968 -15.60 21.13 31.05
CA TYR A 968 -17.00 21.28 30.63
C TYR A 968 -17.54 22.70 30.83
N ALA A 969 -17.79 23.40 29.73
CA ALA A 969 -18.34 24.75 29.74
C ALA A 969 -19.87 24.77 29.64
N ASN A 970 -20.50 25.47 30.58
CA ASN A 970 -21.94 25.68 30.67
C ASN A 970 -22.25 27.17 30.88
N ARG A 971 -23.52 27.55 30.69
CA ARG A 971 -23.96 28.92 30.96
C ARG A 971 -24.00 29.19 32.46
N ASP A 972 -24.67 28.31 33.19
CA ASP A 972 -24.94 28.34 34.62
C ASP A 972 -25.37 26.94 35.06
N SER A 973 -25.62 26.73 36.35
CA SER A 973 -26.06 25.43 36.88
C SER A 973 -27.37 24.90 36.28
N THR A 974 -28.29 25.77 35.83
CA THR A 974 -29.59 25.34 35.27
C THR A 974 -29.48 24.82 33.84
N HIS A 975 -28.38 25.12 33.15
CA HIS A 975 -28.05 24.62 31.81
C HIS A 975 -26.97 23.53 31.84
N HIS A 976 -26.51 23.11 33.02
CA HIS A 976 -25.48 22.10 33.20
C HIS A 976 -26.07 20.68 33.02
N ALA A 977 -26.13 20.21 31.78
CA ALA A 977 -26.63 18.88 31.47
C ALA A 977 -25.74 17.78 32.08
N TYR A 978 -26.35 16.72 32.61
CA TYR A 978 -25.66 15.56 33.21
C TYR A 978 -24.82 15.82 34.47
N ALA A 979 -24.89 16.98 35.12
CA ALA A 979 -24.10 17.28 36.34
C ALA A 979 -24.11 16.16 37.40
N LEU A 980 -25.29 15.65 37.77
CA LEU A 980 -25.43 14.54 38.74
C LEU A 980 -24.80 13.25 38.22
N ARG A 981 -24.94 12.95 36.93
CA ARG A 981 -24.40 11.74 36.31
C ARG A 981 -22.87 11.80 36.22
N LEU A 982 -22.32 12.96 35.90
CA LEU A 982 -20.87 13.22 35.89
C LEU A 982 -20.27 13.03 37.28
N ALA A 983 -20.91 13.53 38.33
CA ALA A 983 -20.47 13.30 39.71
C ALA A 983 -20.46 11.79 40.09
N GLN A 984 -21.47 11.03 39.65
CA GLN A 984 -21.51 9.58 39.83
C GLN A 984 -20.40 8.86 39.06
N LEU A 985 -20.11 9.28 37.83
CA LEU A 985 -19.06 8.68 37.00
C LEU A 985 -17.68 9.00 37.58
N GLN A 986 -17.44 10.23 38.04
CA GLN A 986 -16.19 10.62 38.70
C GLN A 986 -15.95 9.82 39.99
N ALA A 987 -16.99 9.54 40.77
CA ALA A 987 -16.87 8.68 41.95
C ALA A 987 -16.51 7.22 41.61
N ARG A 988 -16.82 6.76 40.39
CA ARG A 988 -16.54 5.39 39.92
C ARG A 988 -15.24 5.25 39.12
N LEU A 989 -14.75 6.35 38.54
CA LEU A 989 -13.59 6.37 37.66
C LEU A 989 -12.44 7.12 38.35
N PRO A 990 -11.50 6.41 38.99
CA PRO A 990 -10.46 7.06 39.81
C PRO A 990 -9.48 7.93 39.02
N ARG A 991 -9.36 7.70 37.71
CA ARG A 991 -8.50 8.46 36.79
C ARG A 991 -9.24 9.52 35.98
N LEU A 992 -10.47 9.88 36.39
CA LEU A 992 -11.29 10.93 35.78
C LEU A 992 -11.22 12.24 36.60
N THR A 993 -10.76 13.30 35.95
CA THR A 993 -10.82 14.67 36.49
C THR A 993 -11.85 15.47 35.70
N ILE A 994 -12.82 16.07 36.39
CA ILE A 994 -13.82 16.96 35.78
C ILE A 994 -13.61 18.39 36.28
N VAL A 995 -13.63 19.36 35.37
CA VAL A 995 -13.55 20.79 35.67
C VAL A 995 -14.68 21.52 34.94
N ASP A 996 -15.60 22.11 35.72
CA ASP A 996 -16.74 22.85 35.20
C ASP A 996 -16.48 24.35 35.08
N TYR A 997 -16.99 24.97 34.02
CA TYR A 997 -16.87 26.41 33.76
C TYR A 997 -18.26 27.02 33.53
N TYR A 998 -18.64 28.03 34.31
CA TYR A 998 -19.89 28.78 34.10
C TYR A 998 -19.59 30.15 33.51
N ALA A 999 -20.09 30.42 32.30
CA ALA A 999 -19.90 31.71 31.64
C ALA A 999 -20.72 32.84 32.28
N HIS A 1000 -21.87 32.52 32.86
CA HIS A 1000 -22.83 33.42 33.48
C HIS A 1000 -23.45 32.79 34.75
N PRO A 1001 -22.64 32.47 35.78
CA PRO A 1001 -23.11 31.76 36.96
C PRO A 1001 -24.24 32.52 37.65
N LEU A 1002 -25.21 31.77 38.17
CA LEU A 1002 -26.24 32.33 39.04
C LEU A 1002 -25.63 32.70 40.39
N PRO A 1003 -26.22 33.65 41.14
CA PRO A 1003 -25.80 33.93 42.51
C PRO A 1003 -25.77 32.69 43.42
N THR A 1004 -26.61 31.70 43.13
CA THR A 1004 -26.70 30.42 43.84
C THR A 1004 -25.60 29.42 43.50
N ASP A 1005 -24.84 29.64 42.43
CA ASP A 1005 -23.83 28.68 41.96
C ASP A 1005 -22.53 28.76 42.77
N GLY A 1006 -22.28 29.88 43.46
CA GLY A 1006 -21.12 30.06 44.33
C GLY A 1006 -19.76 30.04 43.61
N VAL A 1007 -19.75 30.15 42.27
CA VAL A 1007 -18.54 30.15 41.44
C VAL A 1007 -18.43 31.45 40.64
N ALA A 1008 -17.20 31.87 40.36
CA ALA A 1008 -16.93 33.04 39.51
C ALA A 1008 -17.16 32.71 38.03
N ALA A 1009 -17.52 33.72 37.25
CA ALA A 1009 -17.66 33.58 35.81
C ALA A 1009 -16.31 33.20 35.18
N ALA A 1010 -16.28 32.09 34.43
CA ALA A 1010 -15.08 31.58 33.77
C ALA A 1010 -15.39 31.18 32.34
N ARG A 1011 -14.47 31.49 31.42
CA ARG A 1011 -14.51 31.04 30.02
C ARG A 1011 -13.51 29.92 29.82
N LEU A 1012 -13.93 28.89 29.10
CA LEU A 1012 -13.06 27.81 28.68
C LEU A 1012 -12.10 28.30 27.59
N THR A 1013 -10.80 28.24 27.87
CA THR A 1013 -9.71 28.57 26.94
C THR A 1013 -8.62 27.51 27.10
N ALA A 1014 -7.67 27.43 26.16
CA ALA A 1014 -6.62 26.42 26.26
C ALA A 1014 -5.74 26.61 27.51
N ALA A 1015 -5.72 27.79 28.13
CA ALA A 1015 -4.96 28.07 29.35
C ALA A 1015 -5.29 27.14 30.54
N CYS A 1016 -6.43 26.45 30.51
CA CYS A 1016 -6.77 25.44 31.52
C CYS A 1016 -5.96 24.14 31.43
N VAL A 1017 -5.30 23.86 30.30
CA VAL A 1017 -4.49 22.65 30.12
C VAL A 1017 -3.14 22.85 30.79
N ASP A 1018 -2.82 22.02 31.79
CA ASP A 1018 -1.52 22.04 32.46
C ASP A 1018 -0.37 21.74 31.48
N GLY A 1019 0.77 22.42 31.64
CA GLY A 1019 1.98 22.13 30.85
C GLY A 1019 2.50 20.70 31.01
N ALA A 1020 2.19 20.01 32.11
CA ALA A 1020 2.48 18.59 32.32
C ALA A 1020 1.71 17.69 31.33
N LEU A 1021 0.45 18.00 31.03
CA LEU A 1021 -0.34 17.26 30.02
C LEU A 1021 0.26 17.45 28.61
N LEU A 1022 0.73 18.66 28.31
CA LEU A 1022 1.43 18.95 27.04
C LEU A 1022 2.74 18.14 26.93
N ARG A 1023 3.56 18.11 27.99
CA ARG A 1023 4.80 17.33 28.02
C ARG A 1023 4.56 15.82 27.91
N ARG A 1024 3.44 15.33 28.44
CA ARG A 1024 2.99 13.92 28.32
C ARG A 1024 2.28 13.62 27.00
N ARG A 1025 2.28 14.56 26.04
CA ARG A 1025 1.65 14.43 24.70
C ARG A 1025 0.18 14.00 24.76
N ALA A 1026 -0.60 14.62 25.66
CA ALA A 1026 -2.03 14.37 25.77
C ALA A 1026 -2.77 14.52 24.42
N ARG A 1027 -3.86 13.78 24.26
CA ARG A 1027 -4.74 13.80 23.10
C ARG A 1027 -5.95 14.68 23.38
N PHE A 1028 -6.28 15.58 22.46
CA PHE A 1028 -7.32 16.57 22.67
C PHE A 1028 -8.56 16.23 21.88
N TYR A 1029 -9.69 16.03 22.55
CA TYR A 1029 -10.98 15.75 21.93
C TYR A 1029 -11.94 16.88 22.26
N MET A 1030 -12.64 17.44 21.30
CA MET A 1030 -13.56 18.55 21.55
C MET A 1030 -14.88 18.43 20.80
N CYS A 1031 -15.97 18.75 21.48
CA CYS A 1031 -17.29 18.85 20.89
C CYS A 1031 -18.06 20.01 21.53
N GLY A 1032 -18.62 20.89 20.71
CA GLY A 1032 -19.27 22.10 21.21
C GLY A 1032 -19.61 23.09 20.11
N SER A 1033 -19.53 24.39 20.42
CA SER A 1033 -19.70 25.43 19.42
C SER A 1033 -18.45 25.56 18.55
N GLU A 1034 -18.64 25.85 17.26
CA GLU A 1034 -17.53 26.03 16.32
C GLU A 1034 -16.56 27.13 16.74
N ALA A 1035 -17.08 28.23 17.29
CA ALA A 1035 -16.26 29.32 17.81
C ALA A 1035 -15.35 28.88 18.95
N MET A 1036 -15.85 28.03 19.87
CA MET A 1036 -15.04 27.48 20.95
C MET A 1036 -13.96 26.54 20.40
N MET A 1037 -14.35 25.58 19.55
CA MET A 1037 -13.41 24.57 19.03
C MET A 1037 -12.31 25.21 18.19
N ARG A 1038 -12.63 26.20 17.34
CA ARG A 1038 -11.64 26.95 16.58
C ARG A 1038 -10.66 27.67 17.50
N SER A 1039 -11.16 28.44 18.47
CA SER A 1039 -10.31 29.17 19.43
C SER A 1039 -9.41 28.23 20.23
N LEU A 1040 -9.95 27.12 20.76
CA LEU A 1040 -9.16 26.13 21.49
C LEU A 1040 -8.10 25.48 20.60
N THR A 1041 -8.43 25.16 19.36
CA THR A 1041 -7.49 24.56 18.41
C THR A 1041 -6.34 25.52 18.10
N GLU A 1042 -6.65 26.78 17.78
CA GLU A 1042 -5.65 27.82 17.53
C GLU A 1042 -4.73 28.03 18.74
N ASP A 1043 -5.32 28.13 19.95
CA ASP A 1043 -4.55 28.32 21.18
C ASP A 1043 -3.69 27.09 21.55
N LEU A 1044 -4.17 25.86 21.31
CA LEU A 1044 -3.41 24.63 21.55
C LEU A 1044 -2.23 24.50 20.58
N ILE A 1045 -2.45 24.81 19.30
CA ILE A 1045 -1.38 24.84 18.28
C ILE A 1045 -0.34 25.90 18.65
N ALA A 1046 -0.77 27.10 19.05
CA ALA A 1046 0.13 28.15 19.52
C ALA A 1046 0.96 27.74 20.75
N ARG A 1047 0.49 26.74 21.51
CA ARG A 1047 1.18 26.15 22.66
C ARG A 1047 1.97 24.88 22.33
N GLY A 1048 2.13 24.57 21.04
CA GLY A 1048 2.98 23.48 20.55
C GLY A 1048 2.27 22.12 20.42
N VAL A 1049 0.94 22.07 20.50
CA VAL A 1049 0.19 20.84 20.21
C VAL A 1049 0.12 20.64 18.69
N PRO A 1050 0.56 19.50 18.16
CA PRO A 1050 0.40 19.21 16.73
C PRO A 1050 -1.07 19.16 16.34
N ALA A 1051 -1.44 19.74 15.20
CA ALA A 1051 -2.84 19.80 14.76
C ALA A 1051 -3.49 18.40 14.64
N PHE A 1052 -2.71 17.38 14.27
CA PHE A 1052 -3.19 16.00 14.15
C PHE A 1052 -3.43 15.29 15.51
N ASP A 1053 -2.98 15.87 16.63
CA ASP A 1053 -3.27 15.39 17.99
C ASP A 1053 -4.57 16.04 18.56
N ILE A 1054 -5.25 16.87 17.75
CA ILE A 1054 -6.48 17.59 18.10
C ILE A 1054 -7.65 17.05 17.26
N PHE A 1055 -8.60 16.43 17.93
CA PHE A 1055 -9.79 15.82 17.34
C PHE A 1055 -11.02 16.65 17.68
N SER A 1056 -11.84 16.98 16.69
CA SER A 1056 -13.07 17.73 16.91
C SER A 1056 -14.26 17.11 16.19
N GLU A 1057 -15.44 17.25 16.80
CA GLU A 1057 -16.72 16.91 16.18
C GLU A 1057 -17.64 18.12 16.18
N VAL A 1058 -18.19 18.44 15.01
CA VAL A 1058 -19.13 19.53 14.82
C VAL A 1058 -20.45 18.93 14.31
N PHE A 1059 -21.59 19.37 14.84
CA PHE A 1059 -22.91 18.95 14.35
C PHE A 1059 -23.62 20.12 13.69
N ARG A 1060 -23.41 20.30 12.38
CA ARG A 1060 -24.08 21.34 11.60
C ARG A 1060 -25.45 20.89 11.11
N SER A 1061 -26.32 21.85 10.80
CA SER A 1061 -27.46 21.59 9.90
C SER A 1061 -26.95 21.76 8.46
N PRO A 1062 -27.42 20.96 7.49
CA PRO A 1062 -27.03 21.16 6.10
C PRO A 1062 -27.35 22.61 5.68
N PRO A 1063 -26.39 23.36 5.12
CA PRO A 1063 -26.69 24.65 4.52
C PRO A 1063 -27.70 24.44 3.39
N ALA A 1064 -28.71 25.31 3.31
CA ALA A 1064 -29.57 25.33 2.12
C ALA A 1064 -28.70 25.70 0.91
N PRO A 1065 -28.80 24.99 -0.22
CA PRO A 1065 -28.05 25.34 -1.42
C PRO A 1065 -28.52 26.72 -1.90
N VAL A 1066 -27.73 27.77 -1.62
CA VAL A 1066 -27.92 29.08 -2.22
C VAL A 1066 -27.02 29.15 -3.46
N LEU A 1067 -27.56 28.67 -4.58
CA LEU A 1067 -27.01 28.91 -5.90
C LEU A 1067 -27.92 29.94 -6.56
N GLY A 1068 -27.37 31.11 -6.90
CA GLY A 1068 -28.10 32.05 -7.74
C GLY A 1068 -28.23 31.49 -9.15
N GLY A 1069 -29.46 31.34 -9.64
CA GLY A 1069 -29.78 31.02 -11.04
C GLY A 1069 -30.12 29.54 -11.34
N ASP A 1070 -30.69 29.32 -12.53
CA ASP A 1070 -31.03 28.02 -13.14
C ASP A 1070 -29.77 27.27 -13.65
N ALA A 1071 -28.76 27.12 -12.79
CA ALA A 1071 -27.54 26.40 -13.13
C ALA A 1071 -27.83 24.91 -13.38
N SER A 1072 -27.24 24.37 -14.45
CA SER A 1072 -27.42 22.99 -14.89
C SER A 1072 -26.09 22.43 -15.40
N HIS A 1073 -25.73 21.22 -14.96
CA HIS A 1073 -24.48 20.55 -15.32
C HIS A 1073 -24.71 19.06 -15.56
N ALA A 1074 -23.98 18.46 -16.49
CA ALA A 1074 -23.98 17.01 -16.66
C ALA A 1074 -23.16 16.37 -15.53
N VAL A 1075 -23.73 15.39 -14.83
CA VAL A 1075 -23.05 14.62 -13.79
C VAL A 1075 -23.05 13.15 -14.19
N ARG A 1076 -21.86 12.55 -14.27
CA ARG A 1076 -21.65 11.14 -14.60
C ARG A 1076 -21.10 10.39 -13.38
N PHE A 1077 -21.76 9.29 -13.02
CA PHE A 1077 -21.37 8.39 -11.94
C PHE A 1077 -20.70 7.15 -12.53
N ALA A 1078 -19.36 7.14 -12.53
CA ALA A 1078 -18.55 6.19 -13.31
C ALA A 1078 -18.65 4.72 -12.85
N ARG A 1079 -19.00 4.45 -11.58
CA ARG A 1079 -19.15 3.08 -11.04
C ARG A 1079 -20.60 2.63 -10.95
N SER A 1080 -21.54 3.56 -10.83
CA SER A 1080 -22.97 3.27 -10.78
C SER A 1080 -23.59 3.06 -12.18
N SER A 1081 -23.19 1.99 -12.87
CA SER A 1081 -23.66 1.65 -14.23
C SER A 1081 -23.37 2.73 -15.29
N ASP A 1082 -22.39 3.58 -15.04
CA ASP A 1082 -22.03 4.72 -15.89
C ASP A 1082 -23.16 5.74 -16.10
N THR A 1083 -24.03 5.89 -15.09
CA THR A 1083 -25.23 6.73 -15.16
C THR A 1083 -24.84 8.19 -15.36
N THR A 1084 -25.28 8.79 -16.46
CA THR A 1084 -25.14 10.23 -16.73
C THR A 1084 -26.50 10.91 -16.64
N ALA A 1085 -26.61 11.94 -15.82
CA ALA A 1085 -27.83 12.71 -15.66
C ALA A 1085 -27.55 14.20 -15.48
N THR A 1086 -28.52 15.03 -15.87
CA THR A 1086 -28.42 16.48 -15.71
C THR A 1086 -28.82 16.89 -14.30
N TRP A 1087 -27.86 17.45 -13.56
CA TRP A 1087 -28.10 18.09 -12.28
C TRP A 1087 -28.60 19.52 -12.50
N THR A 1088 -29.56 19.97 -11.69
CA THR A 1088 -29.99 21.38 -11.63
C THR A 1088 -29.90 21.91 -10.21
N SER A 1089 -29.76 23.22 -10.04
CA SER A 1089 -29.68 23.87 -8.72
C SER A 1089 -30.84 23.51 -7.77
N ALA A 1090 -32.03 23.21 -8.31
CA ALA A 1090 -33.20 22.75 -7.55
C ALA A 1090 -33.06 21.33 -6.96
N ARG A 1091 -32.15 20.50 -7.49
CA ARG A 1091 -31.91 19.12 -7.01
C ARG A 1091 -30.90 19.05 -5.86
N GLY A 1092 -30.39 20.18 -5.40
CA GLY A 1092 -29.57 20.27 -4.19
C GLY A 1092 -28.19 19.65 -4.31
N THR A 1093 -27.70 18.96 -3.28
CA THR A 1093 -26.34 18.40 -3.26
C THR A 1093 -26.18 17.21 -4.22
N LEU A 1094 -24.93 16.88 -4.58
CA LEU A 1094 -24.61 15.73 -5.42
C LEU A 1094 -25.11 14.40 -4.83
N LEU A 1095 -25.08 14.24 -3.51
CA LEU A 1095 -25.68 13.10 -2.83
C LEU A 1095 -27.21 13.07 -3.01
N GLY A 1096 -27.90 14.17 -2.74
CA GLY A 1096 -29.36 14.22 -2.89
C GLY A 1096 -29.79 14.00 -4.35
N PHE A 1097 -29.00 14.51 -5.30
CA PHE A 1097 -29.18 14.24 -6.71
C PHE A 1097 -29.01 12.77 -7.06
N ALA A 1098 -27.94 12.12 -6.60
CA ALA A 1098 -27.73 10.69 -6.82
C ALA A 1098 -28.88 9.85 -6.23
N GLU A 1099 -29.31 10.15 -5.01
CA GLU A 1099 -30.45 9.48 -4.36
C GLU A 1099 -31.76 9.66 -5.14
N SER A 1100 -31.97 10.84 -5.75
CA SER A 1100 -33.14 11.08 -6.61
C SER A 1100 -33.15 10.22 -7.89
N LEU A 1101 -31.99 9.72 -8.30
CA LEU A 1101 -31.83 8.79 -9.42
C LEU A 1101 -31.88 7.32 -8.98
N GLY A 1102 -32.11 7.05 -7.68
CA GLY A 1102 -32.04 5.71 -7.11
C GLY A 1102 -30.62 5.20 -6.87
N LEU A 1103 -29.60 6.05 -7.02
CA LEU A 1103 -28.21 5.70 -6.75
C LEU A 1103 -27.91 5.82 -5.26
N ASN A 1104 -27.17 4.85 -4.73
CA ASN A 1104 -26.80 4.82 -3.32
C ASN A 1104 -25.32 5.21 -3.17
N LEU A 1105 -25.06 6.44 -2.76
CA LEU A 1105 -23.70 6.91 -2.48
C LEU A 1105 -23.36 6.76 -0.99
N PRO A 1106 -22.07 6.55 -0.66
CA PRO A 1106 -21.61 6.65 0.71
C PRO A 1106 -22.08 7.94 1.36
N SER A 1107 -22.69 7.85 2.55
CA SER A 1107 -23.15 9.02 3.31
C SER A 1107 -23.27 8.69 4.79
N GLY A 1108 -23.07 9.68 5.65
CA GLY A 1108 -23.10 9.53 7.10
C GLY A 1108 -23.76 10.74 7.75
N CYS A 1109 -22.95 11.70 8.20
CA CYS A 1109 -23.44 12.93 8.83
C CYS A 1109 -24.26 13.85 7.88
N ARG A 1110 -24.14 13.63 6.57
CA ARG A 1110 -24.70 14.47 5.49
C ARG A 1110 -24.30 15.96 5.51
N VAL A 1111 -23.33 16.32 6.36
CA VAL A 1111 -22.75 17.67 6.48
C VAL A 1111 -21.25 17.70 6.20
N GLY A 1112 -20.72 16.68 5.53
CA GLY A 1112 -19.34 16.60 5.05
C GLY A 1112 -18.30 16.20 6.11
N GLN A 1113 -18.61 16.39 7.39
CA GLN A 1113 -17.63 16.31 8.49
C GLN A 1113 -17.16 14.90 8.85
N CYS A 1114 -18.00 13.88 8.68
CA CYS A 1114 -17.56 12.50 8.85
C CYS A 1114 -16.76 11.97 7.65
N GLU A 1115 -16.72 12.74 6.55
CA GLU A 1115 -16.12 12.39 5.25
C GLU A 1115 -16.58 11.06 4.64
N SER A 1116 -17.57 10.38 5.22
CA SER A 1116 -18.09 9.13 4.65
C SER A 1116 -18.76 9.32 3.30
N CYS A 1117 -19.06 10.56 2.91
CA CYS A 1117 -19.57 10.93 1.59
C CYS A 1117 -18.48 11.35 0.59
N ALA A 1118 -17.21 11.19 0.97
CA ALA A 1118 -16.07 11.44 0.12
C ALA A 1118 -16.06 10.48 -1.08
N VAL A 1119 -16.16 11.06 -2.26
CA VAL A 1119 -16.05 10.40 -3.56
C VAL A 1119 -14.99 11.13 -4.35
N ARG A 1120 -14.19 10.40 -5.11
CA ARG A 1120 -13.17 11.03 -5.95
C ARG A 1120 -13.82 11.72 -7.16
N ILE A 1121 -13.37 12.92 -7.46
CA ILE A 1121 -13.65 13.64 -8.71
C ILE A 1121 -12.71 13.06 -9.76
N VAL A 1122 -13.29 12.47 -10.81
CA VAL A 1122 -12.55 11.97 -11.97
C VAL A 1122 -12.23 13.14 -12.91
N SER A 1123 -13.19 14.03 -13.12
CA SER A 1123 -13.02 15.29 -13.86
C SER A 1123 -14.12 16.28 -13.50
N GLY A 1124 -13.88 17.57 -13.72
CA GLY A 1124 -14.82 18.64 -13.41
C GLY A 1124 -14.52 19.31 -12.08
N GLN A 1125 -15.45 20.14 -11.61
CA GLN A 1125 -15.30 20.91 -10.38
C GLN A 1125 -16.60 20.94 -9.59
N VAL A 1126 -16.44 20.98 -8.28
CA VAL A 1126 -17.53 21.11 -7.33
C VAL A 1126 -17.27 22.32 -6.43
N ARG A 1127 -18.33 22.76 -5.76
CA ARG A 1127 -18.27 23.73 -4.68
C ARG A 1127 -18.88 23.12 -3.43
N HIS A 1128 -18.15 23.17 -2.31
CA HIS A 1128 -18.65 22.65 -1.05
C HIS A 1128 -19.43 23.73 -0.28
N LEU A 1129 -20.71 23.45 -0.02
CA LEU A 1129 -21.68 24.39 0.53
C LEU A 1129 -21.34 24.82 1.97
N HIS A 1130 -20.50 24.08 2.68
CA HIS A 1130 -20.07 24.41 4.04
C HIS A 1130 -18.82 25.31 4.11
N GLY A 1131 -18.33 25.81 2.97
CA GLY A 1131 -17.26 26.80 2.88
C GLY A 1131 -15.87 26.31 3.31
N ALA A 1132 -15.70 25.01 3.51
CA ALA A 1132 -14.38 24.39 3.70
C ALA A 1132 -14.18 23.37 2.58
N GLU A 1133 -13.07 23.48 1.85
CA GLU A 1133 -12.71 22.48 0.86
C GLU A 1133 -12.07 21.28 1.56
N PRO A 1134 -12.26 20.05 1.06
CA PRO A 1134 -11.52 18.90 1.57
C PRO A 1134 -10.01 19.13 1.40
N GLU A 1135 -9.21 18.52 2.28
CA GLU A 1135 -7.74 18.63 2.18
C GLU A 1135 -7.20 18.12 0.83
N ASP A 1136 -7.96 17.27 0.16
CA ASP A 1136 -7.71 16.80 -1.19
C ASP A 1136 -8.73 17.42 -2.16
N PRO A 1137 -8.30 18.31 -3.08
CA PRO A 1137 -9.22 18.96 -4.02
C PRO A 1137 -9.88 17.99 -4.99
N ASP A 1138 -9.32 16.78 -5.16
CA ASP A 1138 -9.91 15.71 -5.96
C ASP A 1138 -10.98 14.93 -5.19
N ILE A 1139 -11.30 15.30 -3.95
CA ILE A 1139 -12.36 14.68 -3.16
C ILE A 1139 -13.60 15.57 -3.17
N CYS A 1140 -14.70 14.98 -3.61
CA CYS A 1140 -16.03 15.53 -3.49
C CYS A 1140 -16.70 14.95 -2.24
N LEU A 1141 -17.01 15.80 -1.26
CA LEU A 1141 -17.92 15.41 -0.19
C LEU A 1141 -19.34 15.54 -0.75
N THR A 1142 -19.80 14.52 -1.46
CA THR A 1142 -21.05 14.53 -2.24
C THR A 1142 -22.26 15.04 -1.45
N CYS A 1143 -22.28 14.78 -0.14
CA CYS A 1143 -23.31 15.23 0.77
C CYS A 1143 -23.36 16.75 1.01
N GLN A 1144 -22.32 17.48 0.60
CA GLN A 1144 -22.18 18.91 0.76
C GLN A 1144 -21.64 19.61 -0.48
N ALA A 1145 -21.50 18.90 -1.59
CA ALA A 1145 -20.96 19.44 -2.81
C ALA A 1145 -22.06 19.64 -3.85
N VAL A 1146 -21.93 20.71 -4.64
CA VAL A 1146 -22.72 20.96 -5.86
C VAL A 1146 -21.76 21.10 -7.04
N PRO A 1147 -22.10 20.62 -8.24
CA PRO A 1147 -21.24 20.82 -9.41
C PRO A 1147 -21.24 22.31 -9.79
N VAL A 1148 -20.08 22.80 -10.26
CA VAL A 1148 -19.95 24.13 -10.89
C VAL A 1148 -19.53 24.06 -12.36
N ALA A 1149 -19.29 22.84 -12.84
CA ALA A 1149 -19.04 22.47 -14.22
C ALA A 1149 -19.56 21.05 -14.45
N ASP A 1150 -19.54 20.57 -15.69
CA ASP A 1150 -19.79 19.15 -15.96
C ASP A 1150 -18.81 18.28 -15.15
N LEU A 1151 -19.34 17.27 -14.49
CA LEU A 1151 -18.67 16.55 -13.41
C LEU A 1151 -18.72 15.05 -13.65
N VAL A 1152 -17.59 14.38 -13.44
CA VAL A 1152 -17.51 12.93 -13.39
C VAL A 1152 -17.03 12.53 -12.00
N LEU A 1153 -17.84 11.74 -11.31
CA LEU A 1153 -17.54 11.20 -9.98
C LEU A 1153 -17.20 9.71 -10.08
N ASP A 1154 -16.22 9.27 -9.30
CA ASP A 1154 -15.85 7.86 -9.12
C ASP A 1154 -16.85 7.17 -8.16
N ALA A 1155 -18.12 7.18 -8.53
CA ALA A 1155 -19.27 6.74 -7.73
C ALA A 1155 -20.28 5.95 -8.56
#